data_AF-A0A957Y9M8-F1
#
_entry.id   AF-A0A957Y9M8-F1
#
_cell.length_a   1.000
_cell.length_b   1.000
_cell.length_c   1.000
_cell.angle_alpha   90.00
_cell.angle_beta   90.00
_cell.angle_gamma   90.00
#
_symmetry.space_group_name_H-M   'P 1'
#
loop_
_entity.id
_entity.type
_entity.pdbx_description
1 polymer ?
#
loop_
_entity_poly.entity_id
_entity_poly.type
_entity_poly.pdbx_seq_one_letter_code
_entity_poly.pdbx_strand_id
1 'polypeptide(L)'
;MKSNMLKKNLAFIVPTLGEIAAQNEEVIELLMFATAHLEQEIRLNPDQNISCTIITVEPDTAGWQSVCSLFSKELLKKVTVEILKEPVTPNLAIAGQKPAYNFYEFLKDRAFSEVHSIDRCGVVYYPTLAKQLGLYFLDTVFVVHVMGGTIFNKEVQDNLLDDVGALMDDLLERGSLERADAIIVHDRLAWQWYLDKIYPRDDVRIHDWAWDQVEPLAIEAEPALQESPQSIIYYGSLSADSGLPLFCDAIGRVLSELKTPTEIVFVGTPHAIGGMDAASYIRLRSRVWKVPVTIKRDLSIDDEIKYIFGLSGVVVCNTVRRENLRARLIKNSGLPVIHVKHPQHSQLNVDEQTCLANPGQIANRIVETLQSLSNHHFTPSSALKLWQTGHAPLQTFENIPSSAPLQTENHTNPKVSVCITHFSRPKELRRALASLKQQTYKNFDVLVVDDGSPNPEVQKELELIKEEIELLGWRLLVQENRYLGAARNYGSRHMSGDYLLFMDDDNVAKPQEISTMVAVAERTGAEIVTTFCDVFETEKTLSGVEPPPMRFTPFGSDPALGVFSNCYGDANALYKRQAFDKLGGFTEDYGITHEDWELFCRASIEGVEIVCVPEPLFWYRVSEGGMFRGEQTQLHKSANLRRHIRPYLEQLPYYQAKLIQLAQGLLTDLPVTPVGPETRVAGPHQLRSSYEQLPYARVAIITRTKDRPILLRRAIRSALDQTFQDWIMVIVNDGGNPDTVKFVVEEVADEVNRRILMVHHPISMGMQTASNAGINRCDSDFIVIHDDDDSWEPNFLARTVSHLDTHGWNPQLGGVTTWSNLIVEHIDDEDGIVTHNNYIFNDKLYNLSLVDLAIENRFPPISFIFRRAALETVGPYREQYGVLGDWDFHLRMLRRFNIDVIPEPLANYHHRTNTTTGAYGNSVHAQNSIHRAKRTEFINDLIRGQGEEEAEMSLAQLLTMGEIQNVLFTQQQQEFERLHEYVATIEQQIKQLSAQANGNSARLQTQNFVRNGDFRIWPGPSESVKDTTNTYAYSEICPGFVICYDGHQVTYEVERRTWRENGLNLSSGKNYLHIENKGYTKGGSWFNLECAFPEVASLSGNTIVISAICRLKSPQNWFTVGGRFELGNGRQVSWAEQVVAVPREFARWTFTIKCPAVQKEALQRGHQARFIIKLPHNQPFELDLADVQVELGIRPTEFMYNGKFSFQERASMVLKKAKRSWKRLRANPLSSNGAVYKNVDIEYTSQ
;
A
#
# COMPACT_ATOMS: atom_id res chain seq x y z
N MET A 1 0.32 -51.28 8.33
CA MET A 1 1.65 -50.97 7.75
C MET A 1 1.88 -51.59 6.37
N LYS A 2 1.50 -52.84 6.06
CA LYS A 2 1.61 -53.40 4.68
C LYS A 2 0.61 -52.84 3.63
N SER A 3 -0.43 -52.09 4.04
CA SER A 3 -1.44 -51.56 3.10
C SER A 3 -1.11 -50.18 2.51
N ASN A 4 -0.13 -49.45 3.04
CA ASN A 4 0.26 -48.12 2.52
C ASN A 4 1.32 -48.19 1.41
N MET A 5 2.01 -49.32 1.22
CA MET A 5 3.00 -49.47 0.12
C MET A 5 2.36 -49.65 -1.27
N LEU A 6 1.03 -49.69 -1.37
CA LEU A 6 0.30 -49.96 -2.61
C LEU A 6 -0.36 -48.72 -3.24
N LYS A 7 -0.26 -47.52 -2.64
CA LYS A 7 -0.93 -46.31 -3.13
C LYS A 7 0.06 -45.17 -3.36
N LYS A 8 0.14 -44.67 -4.60
CA LYS A 8 0.94 -43.49 -5.01
C LYS A 8 -0.02 -42.32 -5.25
N ASN A 9 0.18 -41.22 -4.54
CA ASN A 9 -0.69 -40.04 -4.62
C ASN A 9 0.15 -38.85 -5.08
N LEU A 10 -0.15 -38.36 -6.28
CA LEU A 10 0.49 -37.20 -6.88
C LEU A 10 -0.35 -35.96 -6.58
N ALA A 11 0.29 -34.84 -6.25
CA ALA A 11 -0.37 -33.54 -6.13
C ALA A 11 0.25 -32.54 -7.12
N PHE A 12 -0.60 -31.79 -7.82
CA PHE A 12 -0.20 -30.68 -8.68
C PHE A 12 -0.86 -29.40 -8.19
N ILE A 13 -0.04 -28.42 -7.78
CA ILE A 13 -0.51 -27.16 -7.23
C ILE A 13 -0.63 -26.14 -8.35
N VAL A 14 -1.84 -25.62 -8.51
CA VAL A 14 -2.16 -24.57 -9.46
C VAL A 14 -2.62 -23.34 -8.67
N PRO A 15 -1.82 -22.27 -8.59
CA PRO A 15 -2.16 -21.11 -7.76
C PRO A 15 -3.48 -20.43 -8.13
N THR A 16 -3.95 -20.53 -9.38
CA THR A 16 -5.23 -19.95 -9.84
C THR A 16 -5.92 -20.84 -10.90
N LEU A 17 -7.22 -21.14 -10.75
CA LEU A 17 -8.07 -21.84 -11.75
C LEU A 17 -9.35 -21.02 -12.12
N GLY A 18 -9.21 -19.71 -12.36
CA GLY A 18 -10.28 -18.87 -12.92
C GLY A 18 -10.35 -18.87 -14.46
N GLU A 19 -11.20 -18.05 -15.07
CA GLU A 19 -11.43 -17.91 -16.54
C GLU A 19 -10.12 -17.65 -17.31
N ILE A 20 -9.08 -17.18 -16.63
CA ILE A 20 -7.74 -16.88 -17.13
C ILE A 20 -6.83 -18.12 -17.16
N ALA A 21 -7.10 -19.17 -16.39
CA ALA A 21 -6.26 -20.38 -16.33
C ALA A 21 -6.21 -21.14 -17.66
N ALA A 22 -7.30 -21.11 -18.45
CA ALA A 22 -7.33 -21.67 -19.80
C ALA A 22 -6.47 -20.89 -20.81
N GLN A 23 -5.98 -19.70 -20.43
CA GLN A 23 -5.14 -18.83 -21.26
C GLN A 23 -3.74 -18.62 -20.66
N ASN A 24 -3.48 -19.10 -19.44
CA ASN A 24 -2.21 -19.00 -18.74
C ASN A 24 -1.30 -20.17 -19.15
N GLU A 25 -0.26 -19.87 -19.93
CA GLU A 25 0.64 -20.89 -20.47
C GLU A 25 1.32 -21.75 -19.40
N GLU A 26 1.67 -21.16 -18.25
CA GLU A 26 2.40 -21.85 -17.18
C GLU A 26 1.52 -22.90 -16.49
N VAL A 27 0.24 -22.57 -16.29
CA VAL A 27 -0.76 -23.49 -15.73
C VAL A 27 -1.03 -24.62 -16.72
N ILE A 28 -1.18 -24.29 -18.00
CA ILE A 28 -1.39 -25.30 -19.05
C ILE A 28 -0.19 -26.24 -19.13
N GLU A 29 1.03 -25.71 -19.10
CA GLU A 29 2.26 -26.51 -19.16
C GLU A 29 2.40 -27.46 -17.98
N LEU A 30 2.11 -26.99 -16.75
CA LEU A 30 2.09 -27.85 -15.56
C LEU A 30 1.03 -28.95 -15.67
N LEU A 31 -0.16 -28.64 -16.16
CA LEU A 31 -1.27 -29.60 -16.30
C LEU A 31 -1.02 -30.62 -17.42
N MET A 32 -0.43 -30.18 -18.53
CA MET A 32 0.04 -31.10 -19.55
C MET A 32 1.04 -32.05 -18.90
N PHE A 33 2.07 -31.53 -18.21
CA PHE A 33 3.07 -32.34 -17.49
C PHE A 33 2.40 -33.37 -16.57
N ALA A 34 1.42 -32.95 -15.78
CA ALA A 34 0.65 -33.82 -14.90
C ALA A 34 0.00 -35.00 -15.65
N THR A 35 -0.53 -34.76 -16.85
CA THR A 35 -1.12 -35.80 -17.70
C THR A 35 -0.08 -36.83 -18.16
N ALA A 36 1.05 -36.41 -18.75
CA ALA A 36 2.07 -37.38 -19.19
C ALA A 36 2.68 -38.14 -18.02
N HIS A 37 2.96 -37.45 -16.91
CA HIS A 37 3.54 -38.07 -15.73
C HIS A 37 2.59 -39.13 -15.16
N LEU A 38 1.30 -38.83 -15.04
CA LEU A 38 0.29 -39.79 -14.59
C LEU A 38 0.15 -40.98 -15.56
N GLU A 39 0.14 -40.76 -16.88
CA GLU A 39 0.10 -41.83 -17.88
C GLU A 39 1.31 -42.76 -17.77
N GLN A 40 2.49 -42.17 -17.63
CA GLN A 40 3.74 -42.91 -17.50
C GLN A 40 3.78 -43.74 -16.22
N GLU A 41 3.41 -43.14 -15.09
CA GLU A 41 3.35 -43.82 -13.79
C GLU A 41 2.41 -45.03 -13.83
N ILE A 42 1.22 -44.88 -14.43
CA ILE A 42 0.28 -46.00 -14.60
C ILE A 42 0.86 -47.08 -15.51
N ARG A 43 1.61 -46.70 -16.53
CA ARG A 43 2.23 -47.64 -17.48
C ARG A 43 3.39 -48.42 -16.85
N LEU A 44 4.23 -47.75 -16.05
CA LEU A 44 5.39 -48.35 -15.38
C LEU A 44 4.98 -49.19 -14.17
N ASN A 45 3.94 -48.77 -13.46
CA ASN A 45 3.50 -49.37 -12.20
C ASN A 45 2.02 -49.83 -12.29
N PRO A 46 1.66 -50.77 -13.20
CA PRO A 46 0.26 -51.13 -13.48
C PRO A 46 -0.47 -51.77 -12.29
N ASP A 47 0.26 -52.38 -11.35
CA ASP A 47 -0.28 -53.02 -10.16
C ASP A 47 -0.43 -52.05 -8.96
N GLN A 48 0.06 -50.81 -9.08
CA GLN A 48 -0.01 -49.80 -8.01
C GLN A 48 -1.28 -48.95 -8.15
N ASN A 49 -1.90 -48.60 -7.02
CA ASN A 49 -3.05 -47.70 -7.01
C ASN A 49 -2.59 -46.24 -7.09
N ILE A 50 -2.52 -45.70 -8.30
CA ILE A 50 -2.06 -44.33 -8.57
C ILE A 50 -3.25 -43.38 -8.71
N SER A 51 -3.22 -42.27 -7.97
CA SER A 51 -4.18 -41.17 -8.08
C SER A 51 -3.48 -39.82 -8.15
N CYS A 52 -4.11 -38.85 -8.80
CA CYS A 52 -3.61 -37.49 -8.96
C CYS A 52 -4.62 -36.51 -8.38
N THR A 53 -4.15 -35.51 -7.64
CA THR A 53 -4.98 -34.45 -7.06
C THR A 53 -4.47 -33.09 -7.54
N ILE A 54 -5.32 -32.35 -8.23
CA ILE A 54 -5.07 -30.96 -8.62
C ILE A 54 -5.56 -30.07 -7.48
N ILE A 55 -4.68 -29.25 -6.93
CA ILE A 55 -4.97 -28.37 -5.79
C ILE A 55 -5.00 -26.92 -6.28
N THR A 56 -6.08 -26.20 -6.01
CA THR A 56 -6.28 -24.81 -6.46
C THR A 56 -6.91 -23.92 -5.38
N VAL A 57 -6.68 -22.62 -5.44
CA VAL A 57 -7.23 -21.63 -4.49
C VAL A 57 -8.64 -21.17 -4.88
N GLU A 58 -8.96 -21.16 -6.18
CA GLU A 58 -10.28 -20.80 -6.71
C GLU A 58 -10.64 -21.71 -7.89
N PRO A 59 -11.65 -22.59 -7.79
CA PRO A 59 -12.21 -23.21 -8.97
C PRO A 59 -13.28 -22.30 -9.55
N ASP A 60 -13.14 -21.91 -10.80
CA ASP A 60 -14.34 -21.67 -11.59
C ASP A 60 -14.68 -22.89 -12.45
N THR A 61 -15.97 -23.04 -12.73
CA THR A 61 -16.52 -24.15 -13.52
C THR A 61 -16.03 -24.18 -14.98
N ALA A 62 -15.58 -23.05 -15.54
CA ALA A 62 -15.14 -22.94 -16.93
C ALA A 62 -13.65 -23.34 -17.11
N GLY A 63 -12.80 -22.92 -16.19
CA GLY A 63 -11.41 -23.36 -16.05
C GLY A 63 -11.34 -24.87 -15.87
N TRP A 64 -12.19 -25.45 -15.01
CA TRP A 64 -12.21 -26.91 -14.81
C TRP A 64 -12.58 -27.71 -16.07
N GLN A 65 -13.53 -27.24 -16.89
CA GLN A 65 -13.85 -27.91 -18.16
C GLN A 65 -12.65 -27.91 -19.12
N SER A 66 -11.88 -26.82 -19.14
CA SER A 66 -10.66 -26.70 -19.95
C SER A 66 -9.56 -27.63 -19.43
N VAL A 67 -9.38 -27.72 -18.10
CA VAL A 67 -8.47 -28.70 -17.50
C VAL A 67 -8.88 -30.14 -17.83
N CYS A 68 -10.17 -30.47 -17.73
CA CYS A 68 -10.67 -31.81 -18.06
C CYS A 68 -10.38 -32.22 -19.51
N SER A 69 -10.39 -31.26 -20.45
CA SER A 69 -10.08 -31.57 -21.86
C SER A 69 -8.63 -32.01 -22.10
N LEU A 70 -7.70 -31.72 -21.17
CA LEU A 70 -6.31 -32.17 -21.26
C LEU A 70 -6.13 -33.65 -20.87
N PHE A 71 -7.08 -34.23 -20.13
CA PHE A 71 -7.01 -35.62 -19.67
C PHE A 71 -7.88 -36.54 -20.53
N SER A 72 -7.39 -37.74 -20.82
CA SER A 72 -8.23 -38.79 -21.43
C SER A 72 -9.38 -39.19 -20.47
N LYS A 73 -10.50 -39.68 -21.03
CA LYS A 73 -11.65 -40.14 -20.22
C LYS A 73 -11.29 -41.23 -19.19
N GLU A 74 -10.23 -41.99 -19.43
CA GLU A 74 -9.75 -43.00 -18.48
C GLU A 74 -8.92 -42.38 -17.36
N LEU A 75 -8.04 -41.43 -17.67
CA LEU A 75 -7.24 -40.71 -16.68
C LEU A 75 -8.08 -39.83 -15.78
N LEU A 76 -9.13 -39.19 -16.31
CA LEU A 76 -10.06 -38.36 -15.54
C LEU A 76 -10.67 -39.11 -14.34
N LYS A 77 -10.81 -40.45 -14.41
CA LYS A 77 -11.31 -41.26 -13.29
C LYS A 77 -10.33 -41.34 -12.12
N LYS A 78 -9.05 -41.03 -12.35
CA LYS A 78 -7.96 -41.04 -11.36
C LYS A 78 -7.55 -39.64 -10.90
N VAL A 79 -8.14 -38.59 -11.48
CA VAL A 79 -7.87 -37.19 -11.14
C VAL A 79 -8.96 -36.66 -10.22
N THR A 80 -8.57 -36.08 -9.09
CA THR A 80 -9.45 -35.31 -8.20
C THR A 80 -9.04 -33.85 -8.19
N VAL A 81 -9.99 -32.95 -7.92
CA VAL A 81 -9.71 -31.54 -7.68
C VAL A 81 -10.05 -31.24 -6.24
N GLU A 82 -9.09 -30.67 -5.53
CA GLU A 82 -9.32 -30.12 -4.21
C GLU A 82 -9.13 -28.61 -4.23
N ILE A 83 -10.05 -27.93 -3.55
CA ILE A 83 -9.99 -26.50 -3.34
C ILE A 83 -9.27 -26.28 -2.03
N LEU A 84 -8.21 -25.49 -2.06
CA LEU A 84 -7.58 -24.94 -0.88
C LEU A 84 -8.59 -24.01 -0.21
N LYS A 85 -9.42 -24.58 0.66
CA LYS A 85 -10.29 -23.79 1.53
C LYS A 85 -9.39 -23.04 2.50
N GLU A 86 -9.66 -21.75 2.70
CA GLU A 86 -8.97 -21.02 3.75
C GLU A 86 -9.14 -21.79 5.07
N PRO A 87 -8.04 -22.16 5.76
CA PRO A 87 -8.14 -22.82 7.05
C PRO A 87 -8.87 -21.91 8.02
N VAL A 88 -9.62 -22.51 8.94
CA VAL A 88 -10.36 -21.79 10.00
C VAL A 88 -9.39 -21.44 11.13
N THR A 89 -8.35 -20.61 10.90
CA THR A 89 -7.36 -20.18 11.93
C THR A 89 -6.24 -19.27 11.35
N PRO A 90 -5.51 -18.52 12.21
CA PRO A 90 -5.55 -17.05 12.38
C PRO A 90 -5.27 -16.21 11.11
N ASN A 91 -5.57 -14.90 11.19
CA ASN A 91 -5.00 -13.95 10.23
C ASN A 91 -3.47 -13.96 10.32
N LEU A 92 -2.78 -13.96 9.17
CA LEU A 92 -1.33 -13.80 9.17
C LEU A 92 -0.96 -12.32 9.29
N ALA A 93 0.06 -12.01 10.08
CA ALA A 93 0.60 -10.67 10.19
C ALA A 93 1.21 -10.19 8.85
N ILE A 94 1.80 -11.11 8.08
CA ILE A 94 2.34 -10.86 6.73
C ILE A 94 1.37 -11.45 5.70
N ALA A 95 0.53 -10.62 5.10
CA ALA A 95 -0.55 -11.07 4.23
C ALA A 95 -0.09 -11.80 2.96
N GLY A 96 1.05 -11.41 2.37
CA GLY A 96 1.59 -12.00 1.13
C GLY A 96 1.91 -13.49 1.22
N GLN A 97 2.18 -14.00 2.43
CA GLN A 97 2.54 -15.41 2.64
C GLN A 97 1.35 -16.37 2.76
N LYS A 98 0.12 -15.83 2.81
CA LYS A 98 -1.09 -16.61 3.08
C LYS A 98 -1.25 -17.83 2.17
N PRO A 99 -0.98 -17.76 0.85
CA PRO A 99 -1.06 -18.94 -0.02
C PRO A 99 -0.10 -20.06 0.39
N ALA A 100 1.19 -19.74 0.60
CA ALA A 100 2.22 -20.72 0.96
C ALA A 100 1.94 -21.35 2.34
N TYR A 101 1.51 -20.54 3.31
CA TYR A 101 1.19 -21.03 4.66
C TYR A 101 -0.08 -21.88 4.69
N ASN A 102 -1.14 -21.47 3.99
CA ASN A 102 -2.35 -22.28 3.89
C ASN A 102 -2.07 -23.63 3.24
N PHE A 103 -1.18 -23.65 2.25
CA PHE A 103 -0.75 -24.89 1.61
C PHE A 103 0.05 -25.79 2.57
N TYR A 104 0.94 -25.22 3.37
CA TYR A 104 1.64 -25.91 4.44
C TYR A 104 0.68 -26.62 5.42
N GLU A 105 -0.30 -25.90 5.94
CA GLU A 105 -1.32 -26.47 6.84
C GLU A 105 -2.19 -27.52 6.12
N PHE A 106 -2.57 -27.26 4.87
CA PHE A 106 -3.36 -28.20 4.07
C PHE A 106 -2.65 -29.54 3.86
N LEU A 107 -1.33 -29.53 3.68
CA LEU A 107 -0.54 -30.73 3.49
C LEU A 107 -0.36 -31.55 4.78
N LYS A 108 -0.34 -30.94 5.97
CA LYS A 108 -0.07 -31.66 7.23
C LYS A 108 -1.01 -32.84 7.47
N ASP A 109 -2.28 -32.72 7.05
CA ASP A 109 -3.29 -33.76 7.21
C ASP A 109 -3.44 -34.70 5.99
N ARG A 110 -2.56 -34.57 4.99
CA ARG A 110 -2.64 -35.30 3.71
C ARG A 110 -1.32 -35.96 3.35
N ALA A 111 -1.38 -37.21 2.91
CA ALA A 111 -0.20 -37.95 2.47
C ALA A 111 -0.11 -37.97 0.94
N PHE A 112 0.85 -37.22 0.40
CA PHE A 112 1.26 -37.26 -1.00
C PHE A 112 2.67 -37.83 -1.12
N SER A 113 2.88 -38.70 -2.10
CA SER A 113 4.22 -39.20 -2.44
C SER A 113 5.01 -38.16 -3.22
N GLU A 114 4.33 -37.40 -4.08
CA GLU A 114 4.94 -36.36 -4.93
C GLU A 114 4.05 -35.12 -4.92
N VAL A 115 4.66 -33.94 -4.77
CA VAL A 115 4.00 -32.63 -4.82
C VAL A 115 4.73 -31.77 -5.83
N HIS A 116 4.03 -31.41 -6.90
CA HIS A 116 4.52 -30.56 -7.98
C HIS A 116 3.97 -29.15 -7.85
N SER A 117 4.84 -28.16 -7.96
CA SER A 117 4.50 -26.73 -7.97
C SER A 117 5.24 -26.02 -9.09
N ILE A 118 4.68 -24.93 -9.62
CA ILE A 118 5.51 -23.93 -10.31
C ILE A 118 6.32 -23.13 -9.28
N ASP A 119 7.41 -22.51 -9.75
CA ASP A 119 8.25 -21.63 -8.95
C ASP A 119 7.48 -20.44 -8.38
N ARG A 120 6.64 -19.79 -9.20
CA ARG A 120 5.89 -18.57 -8.86
C ARG A 120 5.10 -18.64 -7.53
N CYS A 121 5.13 -17.54 -6.78
CA CYS A 121 4.53 -17.37 -5.45
C CYS A 121 5.09 -18.28 -4.35
N GLY A 122 6.05 -19.16 -4.67
CA GLY A 122 6.75 -20.01 -3.71
C GLY A 122 5.85 -20.80 -2.76
N VAL A 123 4.73 -21.33 -3.25
CA VAL A 123 3.69 -21.96 -2.41
C VAL A 123 4.18 -23.19 -1.63
N VAL A 124 5.28 -23.81 -2.07
CA VAL A 124 5.92 -24.95 -1.39
C VAL A 124 7.09 -24.54 -0.49
N TYR A 125 7.32 -23.25 -0.26
CA TYR A 125 8.37 -22.75 0.62
C TYR A 125 8.31 -23.35 2.04
N TYR A 126 7.19 -23.20 2.74
CA TYR A 126 7.05 -23.74 4.10
C TYR A 126 7.06 -25.27 4.16
N PRO A 127 6.41 -26.02 3.24
CA PRO A 127 6.56 -27.46 3.18
C PRO A 127 7.99 -27.94 3.00
N THR A 128 8.73 -27.34 2.05
CA THR A 128 10.13 -27.72 1.78
C THR A 128 11.05 -27.34 2.94
N LEU A 129 10.83 -26.18 3.56
CA LEU A 129 11.51 -25.79 4.81
C LEU A 129 11.24 -26.80 5.93
N ALA A 130 9.98 -27.14 6.20
CA ALA A 130 9.63 -28.10 7.25
C ALA A 130 10.24 -29.50 6.98
N LYS A 131 10.34 -29.93 5.72
CA LYS A 131 11.02 -31.16 5.33
C LYS A 131 12.53 -31.10 5.59
N GLN A 132 13.18 -30.01 5.21
CA GLN A 132 14.62 -29.78 5.47
C GLN A 132 14.93 -29.86 6.97
N LEU A 133 14.07 -29.23 7.79
CA LEU A 133 14.17 -29.23 9.25
C LEU A 133 13.81 -30.58 9.89
N GLY A 134 13.27 -31.54 9.13
CA GLY A 134 12.91 -32.86 9.64
C GLY A 134 11.57 -32.89 10.41
N LEU A 135 10.72 -31.88 10.27
CA LEU A 135 9.45 -31.75 11.00
C LEU A 135 8.31 -32.52 10.33
N TYR A 136 8.08 -32.28 9.04
CA TYR A 136 6.96 -32.81 8.27
C TYR A 136 7.41 -33.25 6.87
N PHE A 137 6.53 -33.98 6.16
CA PHE A 137 6.70 -34.34 4.73
C PHE A 137 7.97 -35.11 4.39
N LEU A 138 8.49 -35.88 5.35
CA LEU A 138 9.77 -36.58 5.24
C LEU A 138 9.84 -37.56 4.06
N ASP A 139 8.70 -38.17 3.73
CA ASP A 139 8.54 -39.15 2.65
C ASP A 139 7.96 -38.53 1.35
N THR A 140 7.71 -37.22 1.32
CA THR A 140 7.13 -36.53 0.17
C THR A 140 8.23 -35.94 -0.71
N VAL A 141 8.19 -36.19 -2.00
CA VAL A 141 9.08 -35.56 -2.99
C VAL A 141 8.48 -34.23 -3.43
N PHE A 142 9.20 -33.13 -3.26
CA PHE A 142 8.82 -31.82 -3.78
C PHE A 142 9.52 -31.54 -5.11
N VAL A 143 8.72 -31.31 -6.16
CA VAL A 143 9.17 -31.01 -7.51
C VAL A 143 8.76 -29.58 -7.86
N VAL A 144 9.74 -28.73 -8.19
CA VAL A 144 9.49 -27.33 -8.56
C VAL A 144 9.76 -27.13 -10.05
N HIS A 145 8.77 -26.62 -10.76
CA HIS A 145 8.82 -26.33 -12.19
C HIS A 145 9.22 -24.87 -12.41
N VAL A 146 10.37 -24.65 -13.04
CA VAL A 146 10.89 -23.31 -13.37
C VAL A 146 10.15 -22.80 -14.60
N MET A 147 9.19 -21.93 -14.36
CA MET A 147 8.45 -21.21 -15.39
C MET A 147 8.92 -19.76 -15.49
N GLY A 148 9.42 -19.17 -14.40
CA GLY A 148 9.82 -17.77 -14.29
C GLY A 148 9.12 -17.10 -13.12
N GLY A 149 9.92 -16.66 -12.13
CA GLY A 149 9.44 -16.02 -10.90
C GLY A 149 8.94 -14.58 -11.08
N THR A 150 8.48 -13.99 -10.00
CA THR A 150 7.87 -12.66 -9.95
C THR A 150 8.82 -11.56 -10.43
N ILE A 151 10.06 -11.56 -9.94
CA ILE A 151 11.06 -10.54 -10.32
C ILE A 151 11.52 -10.75 -11.77
N PHE A 152 11.79 -11.99 -12.16
CA PHE A 152 12.12 -12.32 -13.55
C PHE A 152 11.07 -11.79 -14.53
N ASN A 153 9.78 -12.03 -14.26
CA ASN A 153 8.71 -11.53 -15.13
C ASN A 153 8.61 -10.00 -15.14
N LYS A 154 8.82 -9.33 -14.00
CA LYS A 154 8.88 -7.85 -13.96
C LYS A 154 10.04 -7.31 -14.79
N GLU A 155 11.23 -7.87 -14.65
CA GLU A 155 12.41 -7.47 -15.43
C GLU A 155 12.20 -7.70 -16.93
N VAL A 156 11.67 -8.86 -17.32
CA VAL A 156 11.35 -9.20 -18.72
C VAL A 156 10.31 -8.25 -19.33
N GLN A 157 9.43 -7.68 -18.51
CA GLN A 157 8.41 -6.71 -18.91
C GLN A 157 8.87 -5.25 -18.82
N ASP A 158 10.12 -4.97 -18.44
CA ASP A 158 10.63 -3.62 -18.09
C ASP A 158 9.77 -2.90 -17.02
N ASN A 159 9.16 -3.67 -16.11
CA ASN A 159 8.36 -3.14 -15.02
C ASN A 159 9.23 -2.85 -13.78
N LEU A 160 8.97 -1.72 -13.13
CA LEU A 160 9.62 -1.38 -11.85
C LEU A 160 9.10 -2.25 -10.70
N LEU A 161 9.94 -2.43 -9.69
CA LEU A 161 9.51 -2.89 -8.37
C LEU A 161 8.80 -1.73 -7.66
N ASP A 162 7.52 -1.92 -7.41
CA ASP A 162 6.59 -0.92 -6.90
C ASP A 162 6.03 -1.28 -5.51
N ASP A 163 6.36 -2.46 -5.00
CA ASP A 163 5.85 -3.00 -3.73
C ASP A 163 6.86 -3.99 -3.09
N VAL A 164 6.89 -4.02 -1.75
CA VAL A 164 7.74 -4.92 -0.95
C VAL A 164 7.26 -6.37 -1.04
N GLY A 165 5.98 -6.61 -1.31
CA GLY A 165 5.42 -7.95 -1.55
C GLY A 165 6.10 -8.69 -2.71
N ALA A 166 6.55 -7.99 -3.75
CA ALA A 166 7.32 -8.61 -4.83
C ALA A 166 8.66 -9.21 -4.34
N LEU A 167 9.31 -8.59 -3.35
CA LEU A 167 10.52 -9.13 -2.70
C LEU A 167 10.18 -10.34 -1.81
N MET A 168 9.00 -10.35 -1.19
CA MET A 168 8.52 -11.48 -0.42
C MET A 168 8.25 -12.70 -1.32
N ASP A 169 7.57 -12.48 -2.45
CA ASP A 169 7.33 -13.54 -3.44
C ASP A 169 8.65 -14.09 -3.96
N ASP A 170 9.61 -13.24 -4.32
CA ASP A 170 10.96 -13.66 -4.75
C ASP A 170 11.66 -14.56 -3.72
N LEU A 171 11.63 -14.19 -2.44
CA LEU A 171 12.21 -14.99 -1.36
C LEU A 171 11.55 -16.38 -1.26
N LEU A 172 10.22 -16.44 -1.35
CA LEU A 172 9.48 -17.70 -1.32
C LEU A 172 9.80 -18.57 -2.55
N GLU A 173 9.89 -17.96 -3.73
CA GLU A 173 10.18 -18.61 -5.02
C GLU A 173 11.60 -19.21 -5.02
N ARG A 174 12.61 -18.38 -4.70
CA ARG A 174 14.01 -18.81 -4.55
C ARG A 174 14.14 -19.90 -3.50
N GLY A 175 13.55 -19.69 -2.33
CA GLY A 175 13.62 -20.64 -1.23
C GLY A 175 12.96 -21.99 -1.54
N SER A 176 11.92 -22.00 -2.36
CA SER A 176 11.29 -23.24 -2.85
C SER A 176 12.21 -24.00 -3.79
N LEU A 177 12.90 -23.31 -4.71
CA LEU A 177 13.85 -23.92 -5.64
C LEU A 177 15.08 -24.48 -4.92
N GLU A 178 15.66 -23.71 -3.99
CA GLU A 178 16.83 -24.13 -3.22
C GLU A 178 16.61 -25.43 -2.45
N ARG A 179 15.38 -25.64 -1.94
CA ARG A 179 15.02 -26.78 -1.08
C ARG A 179 14.27 -27.89 -1.81
N ALA A 180 14.01 -27.73 -3.10
CA ALA A 180 13.35 -28.76 -3.91
C ALA A 180 14.13 -30.08 -3.89
N ASP A 181 13.44 -31.21 -4.07
CA ASP A 181 14.09 -32.50 -4.30
C ASP A 181 14.39 -32.73 -5.78
N ALA A 182 13.56 -32.15 -6.64
CA ALA A 182 13.79 -32.10 -8.07
C ALA A 182 13.32 -30.77 -8.66
N ILE A 183 14.02 -30.32 -9.71
CA ILE A 183 13.71 -29.11 -10.45
C ILE A 183 13.49 -29.51 -11.91
N ILE A 184 12.40 -29.04 -12.51
CA ILE A 184 12.11 -29.21 -13.93
C ILE A 184 12.19 -27.84 -14.60
N VAL A 185 13.14 -27.68 -15.51
CA VAL A 185 13.35 -26.42 -16.23
C VAL A 185 12.51 -26.41 -17.50
N HIS A 186 11.45 -25.60 -17.51
CA HIS A 186 10.65 -25.34 -18.72
C HIS A 186 11.14 -24.09 -19.45
N ASP A 187 11.57 -23.07 -18.72
CA ASP A 187 12.15 -21.84 -19.27
C ASP A 187 13.63 -21.72 -18.90
N ARG A 188 14.51 -21.93 -19.90
CA ARG A 188 15.96 -21.85 -19.71
C ARG A 188 16.47 -20.45 -19.38
N LEU A 189 15.79 -19.40 -19.85
CA LEU A 189 16.15 -18.03 -19.54
C LEU A 189 15.85 -17.71 -18.08
N ALA A 190 14.69 -18.15 -17.60
CA ALA A 190 14.35 -18.06 -16.18
C ALA A 190 15.35 -18.85 -15.33
N TRP A 191 15.72 -20.07 -15.76
CA TRP A 191 16.71 -20.87 -15.03
C TRP A 191 18.09 -20.20 -14.98
N GLN A 192 18.57 -19.67 -16.11
CA GLN A 192 19.82 -18.90 -16.13
C GLN A 192 19.76 -17.67 -15.21
N TRP A 193 18.60 -16.99 -15.17
CA TRP A 193 18.38 -15.87 -14.26
C TRP A 193 18.44 -16.27 -12.78
N TYR A 194 17.95 -17.48 -12.43
CA TYR A 194 18.04 -18.04 -11.08
C TYR A 194 19.45 -18.48 -10.71
N LEU A 195 20.23 -19.05 -11.64
CA LEU A 195 21.58 -19.56 -11.37
C LEU A 195 22.54 -18.51 -10.79
N ASP A 196 22.28 -17.21 -11.03
CA ASP A 196 23.05 -16.11 -10.45
C ASP A 196 22.60 -15.73 -9.01
N LYS A 197 21.48 -16.29 -8.52
CA LYS A 197 20.78 -15.83 -7.31
C LYS A 197 20.49 -16.93 -6.28
N ILE A 198 20.47 -18.19 -6.69
CA ILE A 198 20.20 -19.33 -5.81
C ILE A 198 21.33 -20.34 -5.86
N TYR A 199 21.46 -21.08 -4.77
CA TYR A 199 22.36 -22.23 -4.67
C TYR A 199 21.53 -23.48 -4.35
N PRO A 200 21.04 -24.20 -5.37
CA PRO A 200 20.31 -25.45 -5.17
C PRO A 200 21.18 -26.46 -4.40
N ARG A 201 20.56 -27.36 -3.61
CA ARG A 201 21.29 -28.43 -2.93
C ARG A 201 22.05 -29.31 -3.93
N ASP A 202 23.23 -29.80 -3.53
CA ASP A 202 24.06 -30.68 -4.38
C ASP A 202 23.36 -31.99 -4.80
N ASP A 203 22.37 -32.43 -4.02
CA ASP A 203 21.61 -33.67 -4.26
C ASP A 203 20.31 -33.46 -5.06
N VAL A 204 20.00 -32.21 -5.45
CA VAL A 204 18.78 -31.90 -6.22
C VAL A 204 18.86 -32.48 -7.63
N ARG A 205 17.78 -33.13 -8.07
CA ARG A 205 17.69 -33.64 -9.45
C ARG A 205 17.20 -32.54 -10.39
N ILE A 206 18.11 -31.99 -11.20
CA ILE A 206 17.77 -30.95 -12.19
C ILE A 206 17.53 -31.60 -13.53
N HIS A 207 16.35 -31.38 -14.08
CA HIS A 207 15.95 -31.84 -15.40
C HIS A 207 15.82 -30.62 -16.32
N ASP A 208 16.87 -30.36 -17.10
CA ASP A 208 16.82 -29.42 -18.24
C ASP A 208 16.11 -30.11 -19.40
N TRP A 209 14.90 -29.64 -19.71
CA TRP A 209 14.08 -30.25 -20.73
C TRP A 209 14.45 -29.72 -22.12
N ALA A 210 15.24 -30.49 -22.86
CA ALA A 210 15.59 -30.18 -24.23
C ALA A 210 14.48 -30.55 -25.23
N TRP A 211 13.56 -29.62 -25.47
CA TRP A 211 12.56 -29.71 -26.56
C TRP A 211 13.15 -30.01 -27.94
N ASP A 212 14.44 -29.73 -28.11
CA ASP A 212 15.20 -29.98 -29.33
C ASP A 212 15.28 -31.47 -29.71
N GLN A 213 14.94 -32.39 -28.80
CA GLN A 213 15.04 -33.85 -29.02
C GLN A 213 13.72 -34.55 -29.37
N VAL A 214 12.60 -33.81 -29.47
CA VAL A 214 11.31 -34.40 -29.86
C VAL A 214 11.30 -34.69 -31.37
N GLU A 215 11.21 -35.96 -31.77
CA GLU A 215 11.13 -36.32 -33.19
C GLU A 215 9.91 -35.67 -33.87
N PRO A 216 10.04 -35.13 -35.09
CA PRO A 216 8.90 -34.59 -35.84
C PRO A 216 7.84 -35.67 -36.06
N LEU A 217 6.59 -35.40 -35.70
CA LEU A 217 5.47 -36.26 -36.10
C LEU A 217 5.39 -36.23 -37.64
N ALA A 218 5.33 -37.41 -38.28
CA ALA A 218 5.15 -37.48 -39.73
C ALA A 218 3.83 -36.82 -40.14
N ILE A 219 3.91 -35.71 -40.88
CA ILE A 219 2.74 -34.95 -41.34
C ILE A 219 2.38 -35.43 -42.74
N GLU A 220 1.13 -35.87 -42.92
CA GLU A 220 0.57 -36.04 -44.26
C GLU A 220 0.21 -34.66 -44.82
N ALA A 221 1.01 -34.18 -45.77
CA ALA A 221 0.70 -32.96 -46.51
C ALA A 221 -0.41 -33.26 -47.52
N GLU A 222 -1.53 -32.52 -47.44
CA GLU A 222 -2.53 -32.55 -48.51
C GLU A 222 -2.20 -31.46 -49.56
N PRO A 223 -2.34 -31.76 -50.87
CA PRO A 223 -2.17 -30.75 -51.91
C PRO A 223 -3.25 -29.66 -51.77
N ALA A 224 -2.81 -28.41 -51.68
CA ALA A 224 -3.67 -27.25 -51.47
C ALA A 224 -4.75 -27.10 -52.56
N LEU A 225 -5.98 -26.81 -52.14
CA LEU A 225 -6.99 -26.20 -53.02
C LEU A 225 -6.57 -24.74 -53.30
N GLN A 226 -6.62 -24.34 -54.57
CA GLN A 226 -6.05 -23.09 -55.12
C GLN A 226 -6.28 -21.79 -54.31
N GLU A 227 -5.26 -20.93 -54.33
CA GLU A 227 -5.23 -19.48 -53.99
C GLU A 227 -5.53 -19.06 -52.53
N SER A 228 -4.81 -19.62 -51.54
CA SER A 228 -4.80 -19.04 -50.19
C SER A 228 -3.85 -17.82 -50.08
N PRO A 229 -4.24 -16.75 -49.36
CA PRO A 229 -3.38 -15.59 -49.12
C PRO A 229 -2.10 -15.98 -48.37
N GLN A 230 -0.93 -15.43 -48.77
CA GLN A 230 0.33 -15.50 -48.02
C GLN A 230 0.25 -14.60 -46.78
N SER A 231 -0.06 -15.21 -45.63
CA SER A 231 -0.18 -14.53 -44.34
C SER A 231 1.17 -14.41 -43.63
N ILE A 232 1.38 -13.31 -42.91
CA ILE A 232 2.47 -13.20 -41.90
C ILE A 232 1.81 -13.30 -40.53
N ILE A 233 2.18 -14.33 -39.77
CA ILE A 233 1.47 -14.72 -38.55
C ILE A 233 2.38 -14.48 -37.35
N TYR A 234 2.02 -13.57 -36.44
CA TYR A 234 2.62 -13.53 -35.11
C TYR A 234 1.95 -14.57 -34.22
N TYR A 235 2.75 -15.41 -33.56
CA TYR A 235 2.25 -16.41 -32.61
C TYR A 235 2.97 -16.30 -31.26
N GLY A 236 2.19 -16.05 -30.21
CA GLY A 236 2.68 -15.88 -28.83
C GLY A 236 1.71 -15.06 -27.98
N SER A 237 2.00 -14.87 -26.69
CA SER A 237 1.24 -13.88 -25.90
C SER A 237 1.39 -12.51 -26.55
N LEU A 238 0.26 -11.85 -26.84
CA LEU A 238 0.26 -10.53 -27.51
C LEU A 238 0.68 -9.48 -26.47
N SER A 239 1.97 -9.41 -26.20
CA SER A 239 2.56 -8.69 -25.08
C SER A 239 3.93 -8.11 -25.45
N ALA A 240 4.43 -7.19 -24.63
CA ALA A 240 5.72 -6.53 -24.89
C ALA A 240 6.91 -7.48 -24.73
N ASP A 241 6.86 -8.35 -23.72
CA ASP A 241 7.87 -9.36 -23.38
C ASP A 241 8.00 -10.48 -24.41
N SER A 242 6.89 -10.87 -25.05
CA SER A 242 6.92 -11.75 -26.22
C SER A 242 7.36 -11.03 -27.49
N GLY A 243 7.75 -9.76 -27.39
CA GLY A 243 8.32 -8.97 -28.46
C GLY A 243 7.34 -8.66 -29.60
N LEU A 244 6.06 -8.47 -29.26
CA LEU A 244 5.06 -7.92 -30.17
C LEU A 244 5.48 -6.55 -30.76
N PRO A 245 6.04 -5.59 -29.99
CA PRO A 245 6.55 -4.33 -30.54
C PRO A 245 7.63 -4.55 -31.60
N LEU A 246 8.56 -5.49 -31.34
CA LEU A 246 9.66 -5.83 -32.23
C LEU A 246 9.15 -6.43 -33.55
N PHE A 247 8.15 -7.31 -33.48
CA PHE A 247 7.47 -7.84 -34.66
C PHE A 247 6.77 -6.72 -35.46
N CYS A 248 6.04 -5.83 -34.79
CA CYS A 248 5.42 -4.67 -35.43
C CYS A 248 6.43 -3.76 -36.15
N ASP A 249 7.62 -3.57 -35.57
CA ASP A 249 8.72 -2.82 -36.22
C ASP A 249 9.24 -3.53 -37.48
N ALA A 250 9.35 -4.87 -37.43
CA ALA A 250 9.78 -5.68 -38.57
C ALA A 250 8.76 -5.63 -39.71
N ILE A 251 7.47 -5.72 -39.41
CA ILE A 251 6.40 -5.64 -40.42
C ILE A 251 6.46 -4.34 -41.21
N GLY A 252 6.71 -3.20 -40.55
CA GLY A 252 6.88 -1.92 -41.24
C GLY A 252 7.94 -1.96 -42.34
N ARG A 253 9.02 -2.74 -42.14
CA ARG A 253 10.08 -2.96 -43.13
C ARG A 253 9.67 -3.96 -44.21
N VAL A 254 9.09 -5.10 -43.83
CA VAL A 254 8.63 -6.12 -44.77
C VAL A 254 7.68 -5.53 -45.80
N LEU A 255 6.71 -4.72 -45.37
CA LEU A 255 5.74 -4.07 -46.26
C LEU A 255 6.34 -2.99 -47.18
N SER A 256 7.54 -2.51 -46.87
CA SER A 256 8.27 -1.58 -47.74
C SER A 256 9.01 -2.30 -48.87
N GLU A 257 9.34 -3.59 -48.67
CA GLU A 257 10.14 -4.41 -49.59
C GLU A 257 9.29 -5.40 -50.41
N LEU A 258 8.18 -5.90 -49.86
CA LEU A 258 7.26 -6.83 -50.52
C LEU A 258 5.88 -6.20 -50.74
N LYS A 259 5.39 -6.22 -51.99
CA LYS A 259 4.01 -5.83 -52.36
C LYS A 259 2.99 -6.99 -52.26
N THR A 260 3.39 -8.15 -51.76
CA THR A 260 2.66 -9.42 -51.89
C THR A 260 2.01 -10.03 -50.63
N PRO A 261 2.32 -9.67 -49.36
CA PRO A 261 1.60 -10.28 -48.24
C PRO A 261 0.15 -9.79 -48.23
N THR A 262 -0.77 -10.74 -48.12
CA THR A 262 -2.21 -10.50 -48.31
C THR A 262 -2.94 -10.24 -47.00
N GLU A 263 -2.32 -10.59 -45.86
CA GLU A 263 -2.84 -10.36 -44.51
C GLU A 263 -1.73 -10.46 -43.44
N ILE A 264 -1.88 -9.72 -42.34
CA ILE A 264 -1.10 -9.90 -41.11
C ILE A 264 -2.03 -10.45 -40.03
N VAL A 265 -1.64 -11.57 -39.42
CA VAL A 265 -2.47 -12.28 -38.44
C VAL A 265 -1.75 -12.29 -37.09
N PHE A 266 -2.45 -11.93 -36.03
CA PHE A 266 -1.97 -12.03 -34.65
C PHE A 266 -2.77 -13.12 -33.93
N VAL A 267 -2.10 -14.15 -33.42
CA VAL A 267 -2.72 -15.27 -32.71
C VAL A 267 -2.09 -15.41 -31.33
N GLY A 268 -2.92 -15.35 -30.28
CA GLY A 268 -2.52 -15.65 -28.91
C GLY A 268 -3.26 -14.84 -27.85
N THR A 269 -2.82 -14.97 -26.58
CA THR A 269 -3.47 -14.34 -25.43
C THR A 269 -3.12 -12.84 -25.32
N PRO A 270 -4.09 -11.91 -25.28
CA PRO A 270 -3.84 -10.47 -25.18
C PRO A 270 -3.38 -10.03 -23.79
N HIS A 271 -2.33 -9.20 -23.73
CA HIS A 271 -1.85 -8.56 -22.49
C HIS A 271 -1.78 -7.03 -22.64
N ALA A 272 -1.57 -6.32 -21.53
CA ALA A 272 -1.35 -4.87 -21.57
C ALA A 272 0.09 -4.54 -22.01
N ILE A 273 0.25 -3.48 -22.79
CA ILE A 273 1.54 -2.98 -23.31
C ILE A 273 1.61 -1.49 -22.96
N GLY A 274 2.45 -1.13 -21.99
CA GLY A 274 2.56 0.25 -21.50
C GLY A 274 1.22 0.82 -21.02
N GLY A 275 0.38 0.00 -20.39
CA GLY A 275 -0.97 0.38 -19.94
C GLY A 275 -2.07 0.37 -21.02
N MET A 276 -1.74 0.11 -22.29
CA MET A 276 -2.70 -0.03 -23.39
C MET A 276 -3.06 -1.51 -23.64
N ASP A 277 -4.28 -1.85 -24.03
CA ASP A 277 -4.61 -3.21 -24.44
C ASP A 277 -3.92 -3.59 -25.77
N ALA A 278 -3.44 -4.84 -25.89
CA ALA A 278 -2.71 -5.30 -27.08
C ALA A 278 -3.47 -5.12 -28.40
N ALA A 279 -4.80 -5.25 -28.41
CA ALA A 279 -5.57 -5.08 -29.63
C ALA A 279 -5.58 -3.61 -30.09
N SER A 280 -5.72 -2.67 -29.17
CA SER A 280 -5.57 -1.23 -29.44
C SER A 280 -4.15 -0.89 -29.89
N TYR A 281 -3.12 -1.47 -29.24
CA TYR A 281 -1.74 -1.31 -29.65
C TYR A 281 -1.52 -1.77 -31.09
N ILE A 282 -1.92 -2.99 -31.44
CA ILE A 282 -1.80 -3.54 -32.80
C ILE A 282 -2.54 -2.64 -33.80
N ARG A 283 -3.78 -2.23 -33.50
CA ARG A 283 -4.58 -1.36 -34.39
C ARG A 283 -3.92 0.00 -34.61
N LEU A 284 -3.26 0.56 -33.60
CA LEU A 284 -2.51 1.81 -33.72
C LEU A 284 -1.30 1.64 -34.62
N ARG A 285 -0.51 0.59 -34.39
CA ARG A 285 0.68 0.24 -35.18
C ARG A 285 0.31 -0.06 -36.63
N SER A 286 -0.83 -0.71 -36.86
CA SER A 286 -1.26 -1.14 -38.20
C SER A 286 -1.91 -0.06 -39.04
N ARG A 287 -2.17 1.15 -38.53
CA ARG A 287 -2.81 2.24 -39.32
C ARG A 287 -2.04 2.58 -40.59
N VAL A 288 -0.73 2.36 -40.59
CA VAL A 288 0.17 2.64 -41.73
C VAL A 288 0.36 1.42 -42.64
N TRP A 289 -0.02 0.22 -42.19
CA TRP A 289 0.05 -1.03 -42.95
C TRP A 289 -1.20 -1.12 -43.81
N LYS A 290 -1.10 -0.78 -45.10
CA LYS A 290 -2.23 -0.84 -46.06
C LYS A 290 -2.60 -2.29 -46.46
N VAL A 291 -2.62 -3.19 -45.49
CA VAL A 291 -2.85 -4.63 -45.61
C VAL A 291 -3.87 -5.05 -44.54
N PRO A 292 -4.78 -5.99 -44.81
CA PRO A 292 -5.70 -6.53 -43.81
C PRO A 292 -4.95 -7.02 -42.56
N VAL A 293 -5.51 -6.71 -41.38
CA VAL A 293 -4.97 -7.17 -40.09
C VAL A 293 -6.06 -7.90 -39.30
N THR A 294 -5.78 -9.15 -38.94
CA THR A 294 -6.67 -9.98 -38.11
C THR A 294 -6.02 -10.25 -36.76
N ILE A 295 -6.82 -10.11 -35.71
CA ILE A 295 -6.41 -10.44 -34.34
C ILE A 295 -7.33 -11.57 -33.87
N LYS A 296 -6.77 -12.78 -33.72
CA LYS A 296 -7.43 -13.94 -33.12
C LYS A 296 -6.98 -14.07 -31.67
N ARG A 297 -7.95 -13.90 -30.78
CA ARG A 297 -7.82 -14.02 -29.33
C ARG A 297 -8.86 -15.00 -28.82
N ASP A 298 -8.70 -15.44 -27.57
CA ASP A 298 -9.66 -16.27 -26.84
C ASP A 298 -9.88 -17.68 -27.45
N LEU A 299 -8.87 -18.22 -28.13
CA LEU A 299 -8.86 -19.59 -28.63
C LEU A 299 -8.13 -20.50 -27.64
N SER A 300 -8.55 -21.77 -27.55
CA SER A 300 -7.72 -22.80 -26.90
C SER A 300 -6.43 -23.01 -27.70
N ILE A 301 -5.35 -23.49 -27.08
CA ILE A 301 -4.08 -23.77 -27.79
C ILE A 301 -4.31 -24.70 -28.99
N ASP A 302 -5.16 -25.72 -28.86
CA ASP A 302 -5.49 -26.61 -29.97
C ASP A 302 -6.21 -25.89 -31.12
N ASP A 303 -7.11 -24.95 -30.80
CA ASP A 303 -7.83 -24.19 -31.82
C ASP A 303 -6.98 -23.07 -32.43
N GLU A 304 -6.04 -22.49 -31.68
CA GLU A 304 -4.99 -21.60 -32.20
C GLU A 304 -4.16 -22.34 -33.24
N ILE A 305 -3.69 -23.54 -32.89
CA ILE A 305 -2.85 -24.37 -33.76
C ILE A 305 -3.65 -24.79 -35.00
N LYS A 306 -4.86 -25.34 -34.87
CA LYS A 306 -5.74 -25.67 -36.02
C LYS A 306 -5.99 -24.46 -36.91
N TYR A 307 -6.19 -23.28 -36.32
CA TYR A 307 -6.39 -22.05 -37.07
C TYR A 307 -5.14 -21.68 -37.87
N ILE A 308 -3.95 -21.75 -37.27
CA ILE A 308 -2.67 -21.49 -37.95
C ILE A 308 -2.43 -22.49 -39.09
N PHE A 309 -2.69 -23.79 -38.86
CA PHE A 309 -2.58 -24.83 -39.89
C PHE A 309 -3.55 -24.63 -41.07
N GLY A 310 -4.67 -23.94 -40.85
CA GLY A 310 -5.61 -23.55 -41.90
C GLY A 310 -5.17 -22.33 -42.72
N LEU A 311 -4.02 -21.71 -42.41
CA LEU A 311 -3.46 -20.56 -43.12
C LEU A 311 -2.26 -21.01 -43.98
N SER A 312 -2.04 -20.28 -45.08
CA SER A 312 -0.83 -20.41 -45.90
C SER A 312 0.07 -19.21 -45.60
N GLY A 313 1.23 -19.40 -44.99
CA GLY A 313 2.02 -18.24 -44.56
C GLY A 313 3.20 -18.59 -43.68
N VAL A 314 3.93 -17.57 -43.25
CA VAL A 314 5.07 -17.69 -42.34
C VAL A 314 4.64 -17.38 -40.91
N VAL A 315 5.04 -18.23 -39.96
CA VAL A 315 4.76 -18.04 -38.53
C VAL A 315 5.99 -17.46 -37.87
N VAL A 316 5.83 -16.40 -37.10
CA VAL A 316 6.91 -15.75 -36.36
C VAL A 316 6.62 -15.87 -34.87
N CYS A 317 7.50 -16.60 -34.19
CA CYS A 317 7.48 -16.79 -32.75
C CYS A 317 8.67 -16.04 -32.14
N ASN A 318 8.40 -15.10 -31.25
CA ASN A 318 9.44 -14.30 -30.64
C ASN A 318 9.70 -14.79 -29.20
N THR A 319 10.95 -15.16 -28.93
CA THR A 319 11.40 -15.75 -27.66
C THR A 319 12.55 -14.93 -27.04
N VAL A 320 12.60 -13.63 -27.35
CA VAL A 320 13.74 -12.76 -27.03
C VAL A 320 13.88 -12.50 -25.55
N ARG A 321 12.77 -12.36 -24.81
CA ARG A 321 12.83 -12.15 -23.37
C ARG A 321 12.32 -13.33 -22.56
N ARG A 322 11.74 -14.34 -23.22
CA ARG A 322 11.19 -15.54 -22.59
C ARG A 322 11.07 -16.70 -23.58
N GLU A 323 11.28 -17.93 -23.13
CA GLU A 323 10.87 -19.12 -23.90
C GLU A 323 9.43 -19.49 -23.55
N ASN A 324 8.52 -19.44 -24.52
CA ASN A 324 7.09 -19.65 -24.29
C ASN A 324 6.58 -20.98 -24.88
N LEU A 325 5.51 -21.54 -24.29
CA LEU A 325 4.96 -22.85 -24.65
C LEU A 325 4.54 -22.91 -26.12
N ARG A 326 3.95 -21.82 -26.62
CA ARG A 326 3.45 -21.68 -27.99
C ARG A 326 4.56 -21.85 -29.03
N ALA A 327 5.70 -21.18 -28.84
CA ALA A 327 6.86 -21.34 -29.71
C ALA A 327 7.36 -22.79 -29.71
N ARG A 328 7.36 -23.46 -28.56
CA ARG A 328 7.84 -24.85 -28.43
C ARG A 328 6.93 -25.85 -29.15
N LEU A 329 5.61 -25.70 -29.05
CA LEU A 329 4.64 -26.58 -29.68
C LEU A 329 4.69 -26.55 -31.21
N ILE A 330 5.02 -25.41 -31.81
CA ILE A 330 5.03 -25.26 -33.28
C ILE A 330 6.39 -25.52 -33.93
N LYS A 331 7.48 -25.63 -33.13
CA LYS A 331 8.85 -25.79 -33.62
C LYS A 331 9.03 -26.99 -34.56
N ASN A 332 8.37 -28.12 -34.28
CA ASN A 332 8.45 -29.36 -35.05
C ASN A 332 7.17 -29.65 -35.86
N SER A 333 6.38 -28.62 -36.14
CA SER A 333 5.08 -28.72 -36.83
C SER A 333 5.16 -28.82 -38.35
N GLY A 334 6.36 -28.79 -38.94
CA GLY A 334 6.56 -28.72 -40.39
C GLY A 334 6.11 -27.41 -41.05
N LEU A 335 5.51 -26.48 -40.30
CA LEU A 335 5.18 -25.13 -40.77
C LEU A 335 6.47 -24.32 -40.98
N PRO A 336 6.46 -23.31 -41.88
CA PRO A 336 7.55 -22.36 -42.04
C PRO A 336 7.59 -21.38 -40.85
N VAL A 337 8.20 -21.81 -39.75
CA VAL A 337 8.31 -21.05 -38.50
C VAL A 337 9.65 -20.30 -38.46
N ILE A 338 9.61 -19.05 -38.00
CA ILE A 338 10.77 -18.22 -37.67
C ILE A 338 10.78 -18.02 -36.15
N HIS A 339 11.84 -18.49 -35.50
CA HIS A 339 12.11 -18.27 -34.09
C HIS A 339 13.06 -17.07 -33.92
N VAL A 340 12.58 -16.01 -33.28
CA VAL A 340 13.36 -14.80 -33.00
C VAL A 340 14.02 -14.92 -31.63
N LYS A 341 15.36 -14.84 -31.58
CA LYS A 341 16.15 -15.09 -30.37
C LYS A 341 16.98 -13.88 -29.94
N HIS A 342 17.28 -13.77 -28.65
CA HIS A 342 18.09 -12.67 -28.11
C HIS A 342 19.58 -12.77 -28.54
N PRO A 343 20.26 -11.64 -28.82
CA PRO A 343 21.66 -11.66 -29.28
C PRO A 343 22.67 -12.23 -28.28
N GLN A 344 22.38 -12.19 -26.97
CA GLN A 344 23.29 -12.65 -25.92
C GLN A 344 23.25 -14.16 -25.66
N HIS A 345 22.39 -14.94 -26.34
CA HIS A 345 22.47 -16.39 -26.28
C HIS A 345 23.74 -16.86 -27.01
N SER A 346 24.79 -17.09 -26.23
CA SER A 346 26.18 -17.33 -26.64
C SER A 346 26.44 -18.60 -27.46
N GLN A 347 25.41 -19.34 -27.86
CA GLN A 347 25.53 -20.63 -28.58
C GLN A 347 24.60 -20.77 -29.80
N LEU A 348 24.05 -19.68 -30.33
CA LEU A 348 23.08 -19.80 -31.42
C LEU A 348 23.74 -20.08 -32.78
N ASN A 349 23.62 -21.32 -33.24
CA ASN A 349 23.57 -21.60 -34.68
C ASN A 349 22.31 -20.92 -35.23
N VAL A 350 22.49 -19.83 -35.98
CA VAL A 350 21.42 -19.28 -36.81
C VAL A 350 21.22 -20.24 -37.98
N ASP A 351 20.18 -21.06 -37.90
CA ASP A 351 19.75 -21.99 -38.94
C ASP A 351 18.67 -21.35 -39.84
N GLU A 352 18.10 -22.14 -40.76
CA GLU A 352 17.08 -21.67 -41.71
C GLU A 352 15.77 -21.22 -41.03
N GLN A 353 15.53 -21.59 -39.77
CA GLN A 353 14.30 -21.30 -39.02
C GLN A 353 14.51 -20.29 -37.87
N THR A 354 15.69 -19.67 -37.75
CA THR A 354 16.02 -18.75 -36.65
C THR A 354 16.56 -17.40 -37.16
N CYS A 355 16.37 -16.34 -36.36
CA CYS A 355 17.01 -15.04 -36.55
C CYS A 355 17.20 -14.30 -35.21
N LEU A 356 18.06 -13.27 -35.18
CA LEU A 356 18.25 -12.47 -33.97
C LEU A 356 17.15 -11.41 -33.83
N ALA A 357 16.98 -10.93 -32.61
CA ALA A 357 16.06 -9.89 -32.16
C ALA A 357 16.34 -8.50 -32.77
N ASN A 358 16.25 -8.38 -34.09
CA ASN A 358 16.47 -7.13 -34.80
C ASN A 358 15.39 -6.97 -35.86
N PRO A 359 14.66 -5.84 -35.92
CA PRO A 359 13.57 -5.66 -36.87
C PRO A 359 14.00 -5.89 -38.33
N GLY A 360 15.24 -5.54 -38.69
CA GLY A 360 15.78 -5.79 -40.03
C GLY A 360 16.04 -7.27 -40.30
N GLN A 361 16.63 -7.99 -39.36
CA GLN A 361 16.88 -9.43 -39.55
C GLN A 361 15.60 -10.26 -39.55
N ILE A 362 14.63 -9.89 -38.70
CA ILE A 362 13.29 -10.49 -38.70
C ILE A 362 12.62 -10.23 -40.04
N ALA A 363 12.66 -9.00 -40.55
CA ALA A 363 12.09 -8.66 -41.85
C ALA A 363 12.74 -9.46 -42.99
N ASN A 364 14.07 -9.49 -43.06
CA ASN A 364 14.80 -10.25 -44.08
C ASN A 364 14.44 -11.73 -44.05
N ARG A 365 14.38 -12.34 -42.86
CA ARG A 365 14.03 -13.76 -42.71
C ARG A 365 12.59 -14.03 -43.14
N ILE A 366 11.64 -13.15 -42.78
CA ILE A 366 10.25 -13.24 -43.26
C ILE A 366 10.22 -13.23 -44.79
N VAL A 367 10.96 -12.32 -45.43
CA VAL A 367 11.02 -12.19 -46.88
C VAL A 367 11.62 -13.45 -47.53
N GLU A 368 12.74 -13.94 -47.02
CA GLU A 368 13.42 -15.16 -47.49
C GLU A 368 12.50 -16.38 -47.40
N THR A 369 11.85 -16.60 -46.26
CA THR A 369 10.94 -17.74 -46.05
C THR A 369 9.69 -17.65 -46.93
N LEU A 370 9.14 -16.45 -47.14
CA LEU A 370 8.00 -16.25 -48.04
C LEU A 370 8.35 -16.55 -49.51
N GLN A 371 9.58 -16.29 -49.93
CA GLN A 371 10.06 -16.58 -51.28
C GLN A 371 10.34 -18.07 -51.52
N SER A 372 10.66 -18.82 -50.47
CA SER A 372 10.93 -20.27 -50.55
C SER A 372 9.70 -21.16 -50.31
N LEU A 373 8.54 -20.58 -49.98
CA LEU A 373 7.31 -21.30 -49.66
C LEU A 373 6.75 -22.05 -50.89
N SER A 374 6.70 -23.39 -50.80
CA SER A 374 5.97 -24.24 -51.74
C SER A 374 4.53 -24.49 -51.23
N ASN A 375 3.52 -24.42 -52.11
CA ASN A 375 2.08 -24.53 -51.80
C ASN A 375 1.68 -25.87 -51.13
N HIS A 376 1.92 -26.02 -49.83
CA HIS A 376 1.53 -27.21 -49.06
C HIS A 376 0.58 -26.80 -47.93
N HIS A 377 -0.45 -27.61 -47.71
CA HIS A 377 -1.31 -27.51 -46.52
C HIS A 377 -0.91 -28.65 -45.58
N PHE A 378 -0.69 -28.32 -44.31
CA PHE A 378 -0.28 -29.29 -43.30
C PHE A 378 -1.49 -29.66 -42.44
N THR A 379 -1.70 -30.96 -42.20
CA THR A 379 -2.78 -31.43 -41.34
C THR A 379 -2.31 -31.50 -39.89
N PRO A 380 -3.10 -31.03 -38.91
CA PRO A 380 -2.71 -31.12 -37.51
C PRO A 380 -2.75 -32.58 -37.04
N SER A 381 -1.61 -33.15 -36.67
CA SER A 381 -1.58 -34.18 -35.63
C SER A 381 -1.53 -33.47 -34.28
N SER A 382 -2.36 -33.89 -33.32
CA SER A 382 -2.67 -33.09 -32.12
C SER A 382 -1.41 -32.66 -31.37
N ALA A 383 -1.31 -31.37 -31.04
CA ALA A 383 -0.20 -30.80 -30.26
C ALA A 383 0.03 -31.56 -28.94
N LEU A 384 -1.06 -32.04 -28.33
CA LEU A 384 -1.04 -32.93 -27.17
C LEU A 384 -0.26 -34.23 -27.41
N LYS A 385 -0.26 -34.80 -28.63
CA LYS A 385 0.42 -36.05 -28.96
C LYS A 385 1.91 -35.84 -29.23
N LEU A 386 2.28 -34.73 -29.87
CA LEU A 386 3.67 -34.25 -30.01
C LEU A 386 4.27 -33.98 -28.62
N TRP A 387 3.49 -33.35 -27.76
CA TRP A 387 3.81 -33.14 -26.36
C TRP A 387 3.96 -34.51 -25.66
N GLN A 388 2.95 -35.38 -25.60
CA GLN A 388 3.02 -36.70 -24.95
C GLN A 388 4.18 -37.59 -25.42
N THR A 389 4.53 -37.57 -26.72
CA THR A 389 5.61 -38.38 -27.30
C THR A 389 7.00 -37.83 -27.00
N GLY A 390 7.15 -36.51 -26.94
CA GLY A 390 8.37 -35.88 -26.44
C GLY A 390 8.64 -36.13 -24.96
N HIS A 391 7.60 -36.47 -24.18
CA HIS A 391 7.62 -36.54 -22.72
C HIS A 391 7.99 -37.91 -22.08
N ALA A 392 8.47 -38.88 -22.86
CA ALA A 392 8.96 -40.17 -22.34
C ALA A 392 10.50 -40.21 -22.36
N PRO A 393 11.26 -40.39 -21.25
CA PRO A 393 10.95 -41.14 -20.02
C PRO A 393 11.39 -40.47 -18.69
N LEU A 394 10.45 -40.08 -17.82
CA LEU A 394 10.75 -39.68 -16.42
C LEU A 394 10.78 -40.89 -15.48
N GLN A 395 11.78 -41.78 -15.56
CA GLN A 395 12.05 -42.76 -14.49
C GLN A 395 12.79 -42.10 -13.30
N THR A 396 12.50 -40.84 -12.99
CA THR A 396 13.48 -39.93 -12.37
C THR A 396 13.18 -39.52 -10.92
N PHE A 397 11.99 -39.79 -10.38
CA PHE A 397 11.67 -39.49 -8.97
C PHE A 397 11.71 -40.74 -8.07
N GLU A 398 11.74 -41.93 -8.68
CA GLU A 398 12.00 -43.16 -7.96
C GLU A 398 13.42 -43.11 -7.36
N ASN A 399 13.56 -43.58 -6.11
CA ASN A 399 14.81 -43.58 -5.34
C ASN A 399 15.31 -42.23 -4.80
N ILE A 400 14.47 -41.19 -4.70
CA ILE A 400 14.80 -40.03 -3.85
C ILE A 400 14.62 -40.48 -2.38
N PRO A 401 15.66 -40.43 -1.54
CA PRO A 401 15.58 -40.92 -0.17
C PRO A 401 14.68 -40.03 0.70
N SER A 402 13.96 -40.65 1.63
CA SER A 402 13.22 -39.92 2.66
C SER A 402 14.15 -39.11 3.55
N SER A 403 13.71 -37.93 3.98
CA SER A 403 14.42 -37.13 4.97
C SER A 403 14.37 -37.80 6.34
N ALA A 404 15.49 -37.76 7.07
CA ALA A 404 15.50 -38.22 8.46
C ALA A 404 14.64 -37.30 9.35
N PRO A 405 13.81 -37.84 10.27
CA PRO A 405 13.03 -37.04 11.21
C PRO A 405 13.94 -36.22 12.13
N LEU A 406 13.42 -35.09 12.63
CA LEU A 406 14.06 -34.30 13.65
C LEU A 406 14.17 -35.16 14.92
N GLN A 407 15.40 -35.40 15.37
CA GLN A 407 15.63 -36.07 16.64
C GLN A 407 15.52 -35.01 17.75
N THR A 408 14.89 -35.32 18.87
CA THR A 408 14.79 -34.37 20.01
C THR A 408 15.45 -34.93 21.27
N GLU A 409 15.80 -36.22 21.28
CA GLU A 409 16.31 -36.93 22.46
C GLU A 409 17.79 -37.32 22.38
N ASN A 410 18.43 -37.27 21.20
CA ASN A 410 19.80 -37.81 20.96
C ASN A 410 20.84 -36.77 20.49
N HIS A 411 20.64 -35.48 20.81
CA HIS A 411 21.63 -34.43 20.50
C HIS A 411 22.73 -34.34 21.55
N THR A 412 23.73 -33.49 21.30
CA THR A 412 24.84 -33.17 22.23
C THR A 412 24.37 -32.64 23.60
N ASN A 413 23.05 -32.47 23.78
CA ASN A 413 22.35 -31.95 24.95
C ASN A 413 22.98 -30.63 25.43
N PRO A 414 23.15 -29.64 24.54
CA PRO A 414 23.84 -28.40 24.86
C PRO A 414 23.10 -27.62 25.94
N LYS A 415 23.82 -26.86 26.77
CA LYS A 415 23.19 -26.06 27.81
C LYS A 415 22.57 -24.80 27.20
N VAL A 416 21.30 -24.53 27.51
CA VAL A 416 20.61 -23.28 27.10
C VAL A 416 20.52 -22.34 28.29
N SER A 417 20.87 -21.07 28.12
CA SER A 417 20.60 -20.02 29.11
C SER A 417 19.50 -19.08 28.61
N VAL A 418 18.39 -19.00 29.35
CA VAL A 418 17.22 -18.18 29.01
C VAL A 418 17.27 -16.83 29.74
N CYS A 419 17.15 -15.72 29.03
CA CYS A 419 17.22 -14.35 29.57
C CYS A 419 15.83 -13.75 29.52
N ILE A 420 15.22 -13.45 30.67
CA ILE A 420 13.98 -12.68 30.74
C ILE A 420 14.29 -11.25 31.14
N THR A 421 13.99 -10.28 30.27
CA THR A 421 14.05 -8.86 30.64
C THR A 421 12.73 -8.41 31.22
N HIS A 422 12.78 -7.76 32.37
CA HIS A 422 11.61 -7.39 33.15
C HIS A 422 11.59 -5.90 33.49
N PHE A 423 10.40 -5.28 33.39
CA PHE A 423 10.17 -3.94 33.91
C PHE A 423 8.70 -3.74 34.32
N SER A 424 8.45 -3.66 35.63
CA SER A 424 7.16 -3.26 36.23
C SER A 424 5.92 -4.12 35.87
N ARG A 425 6.10 -5.39 35.48
CA ARG A 425 5.01 -6.31 35.04
C ARG A 425 5.02 -7.69 35.73
N PRO A 426 4.98 -7.77 37.07
CA PRO A 426 5.36 -8.99 37.77
C PRO A 426 4.37 -10.16 37.54
N LYS A 427 3.11 -9.87 37.21
CA LYS A 427 2.10 -10.87 36.85
C LYS A 427 2.44 -11.58 35.53
N GLU A 428 2.91 -10.80 34.56
CA GLU A 428 3.36 -11.29 33.26
C GLU A 428 4.62 -12.14 33.45
N LEU A 429 5.60 -11.63 34.21
CA LEU A 429 6.82 -12.38 34.55
C LEU A 429 6.52 -13.74 35.18
N ARG A 430 5.59 -13.80 36.15
CA ARG A 430 5.18 -15.08 36.77
C ARG A 430 4.64 -16.08 35.75
N ARG A 431 3.93 -15.59 34.73
CA ARG A 431 3.38 -16.43 33.65
C ARG A 431 4.48 -16.93 32.72
N ALA A 432 5.40 -16.06 32.31
CA ALA A 432 6.57 -16.45 31.51
C ALA A 432 7.39 -17.53 32.23
N LEU A 433 7.70 -17.33 33.52
CA LEU A 433 8.40 -18.32 34.35
C LEU A 433 7.62 -19.64 34.48
N ALA A 434 6.30 -19.58 34.66
CA ALA A 434 5.47 -20.79 34.73
C ALA A 434 5.47 -21.59 33.41
N SER A 435 5.59 -20.91 32.28
CA SER A 435 5.70 -21.55 30.95
C SER A 435 7.06 -22.21 30.74
N LEU A 436 8.15 -21.61 31.23
CA LEU A 436 9.48 -22.22 31.19
C LEU A 436 9.58 -23.47 32.07
N LYS A 437 8.87 -23.53 33.21
CA LYS A 437 8.79 -24.75 34.03
C LYS A 437 8.19 -25.95 33.30
N GLN A 438 7.44 -25.73 32.22
CA GLN A 438 6.76 -26.76 31.43
C GLN A 438 7.57 -27.25 30.22
N GLN A 439 8.78 -26.71 30.00
CA GLN A 439 9.62 -27.09 28.87
C GLN A 439 9.99 -28.58 28.90
N THR A 440 9.94 -29.23 27.74
CA THR A 440 10.34 -30.63 27.55
C THR A 440 11.85 -30.79 27.60
N TYR A 441 12.60 -29.82 27.07
CA TYR A 441 14.05 -29.75 27.20
C TYR A 441 14.45 -29.45 28.64
N LYS A 442 15.41 -30.20 29.21
CA LYS A 442 15.76 -30.10 30.64
C LYS A 442 17.09 -29.45 30.94
N ASN A 443 18.02 -29.38 29.98
CA ASN A 443 19.34 -28.80 30.20
C ASN A 443 19.34 -27.28 29.96
N PHE A 444 18.59 -26.53 30.78
CA PHE A 444 18.57 -25.07 30.69
C PHE A 444 18.53 -24.39 32.06
N ASP A 445 19.04 -23.15 32.12
CA ASP A 445 18.88 -22.24 33.26
C ASP A 445 18.16 -20.95 32.84
N VAL A 446 17.59 -20.24 33.81
CA VAL A 446 16.87 -18.98 33.57
C VAL A 446 17.52 -17.87 34.40
N LEU A 447 17.70 -16.72 33.75
CA LEU A 447 18.17 -15.48 34.35
C LEU A 447 17.13 -14.39 34.07
N VAL A 448 16.53 -13.86 35.14
CA VAL A 448 15.67 -12.67 35.06
C VAL A 448 16.53 -11.44 35.29
N VAL A 449 16.42 -10.42 34.43
CA VAL A 449 17.05 -9.11 34.58
C VAL A 449 15.95 -8.08 34.77
N ASP A 450 15.80 -7.58 36.00
CA ASP A 450 14.98 -6.41 36.29
C ASP A 450 15.73 -5.13 35.89
N ASP A 451 15.16 -4.40 34.93
CA ASP A 451 15.72 -3.16 34.39
C ASP A 451 15.27 -1.94 35.21
N GLY A 452 15.42 -2.03 36.53
CA GLY A 452 15.19 -0.92 37.46
C GLY A 452 13.72 -0.58 37.70
N SER A 453 12.89 -1.57 38.02
CA SER A 453 11.47 -1.35 38.34
C SER A 453 11.30 -0.39 39.53
N PRO A 454 10.66 0.79 39.35
CA PRO A 454 10.65 1.85 40.36
C PRO A 454 9.59 1.66 41.46
N ASN A 455 8.57 0.82 41.23
CA ASN A 455 7.44 0.68 42.16
C ASN A 455 7.82 -0.25 43.34
N PRO A 456 7.73 0.21 44.60
CA PRO A 456 8.01 -0.61 45.78
C PRO A 456 7.17 -1.89 45.90
N GLU A 457 5.92 -1.88 45.43
CA GLU A 457 5.07 -3.08 45.43
C GLU A 457 5.59 -4.14 44.45
N VAL A 458 6.05 -3.69 43.28
CA VAL A 458 6.70 -4.58 42.29
C VAL A 458 7.99 -5.13 42.87
N GLN A 459 8.83 -4.32 43.51
CA GLN A 459 10.06 -4.81 44.13
C GLN A 459 9.81 -5.86 45.20
N LYS A 460 8.77 -5.68 46.02
CA LYS A 460 8.37 -6.69 47.00
C LYS A 460 7.93 -7.99 46.33
N GLU A 461 7.22 -7.92 45.21
CA GLU A 461 6.85 -9.10 44.44
C GLU A 461 8.06 -9.77 43.78
N LEU A 462 9.04 -9.00 43.31
CA LEU A 462 10.28 -9.52 42.74
C LEU A 462 11.12 -10.27 43.77
N GLU A 463 11.17 -9.84 45.03
CA GLU A 463 11.84 -10.60 46.09
C GLU A 463 11.16 -11.97 46.32
N LEU A 464 9.82 -12.04 46.28
CA LEU A 464 9.10 -13.31 46.36
C LEU A 464 9.39 -14.20 45.14
N ILE A 465 9.39 -13.62 43.93
CA ILE A 465 9.73 -14.34 42.71
C ILE A 465 11.17 -14.86 42.77
N LYS A 466 12.11 -14.06 43.27
CA LYS A 466 13.51 -14.42 43.44
C LYS A 466 13.66 -15.64 44.35
N GLU A 467 13.04 -15.64 45.53
CA GLU A 467 13.04 -16.80 46.43
C GLU A 467 12.48 -18.05 45.74
N GLU A 468 11.39 -17.92 44.97
CA GLU A 468 10.77 -19.04 44.25
C GLU A 468 11.66 -19.62 43.14
N ILE A 469 12.36 -18.77 42.37
CA ILE A 469 13.16 -19.22 41.23
C ILE A 469 14.57 -19.68 41.63
N GLU A 470 15.13 -19.16 42.73
CA GLU A 470 16.42 -19.64 43.27
C GLU A 470 16.34 -21.10 43.72
N LEU A 471 15.16 -21.55 44.20
CA LEU A 471 14.90 -22.97 44.49
C LEU A 471 14.99 -23.87 43.25
N LEU A 472 14.85 -23.31 42.05
CA LEU A 472 14.99 -24.01 40.77
C LEU A 472 16.40 -23.88 40.18
N GLY A 473 17.33 -23.23 40.89
CA GLY A 473 18.66 -22.90 40.40
C GLY A 473 18.69 -21.75 39.39
N TRP A 474 17.59 -20.99 39.27
CA TRP A 474 17.49 -19.80 38.42
C TRP A 474 17.88 -18.55 39.23
N ARG A 475 18.11 -17.44 38.53
CA ARG A 475 18.63 -16.21 39.18
C ARG A 475 17.84 -14.99 38.76
N LEU A 476 17.77 -14.01 39.65
CA LEU A 476 17.27 -12.66 39.38
C LEU A 476 18.40 -11.66 39.61
N LEU A 477 18.65 -10.82 38.61
CA LEU A 477 19.56 -9.67 38.70
C LEU A 477 18.76 -8.38 38.62
N VAL A 478 19.23 -7.36 39.31
CA VAL A 478 18.67 -6.01 39.26
C VAL A 478 19.75 -5.07 38.74
N GLN A 479 19.38 -4.17 37.84
CA GLN A 479 20.21 -3.08 37.37
C GLN A 479 19.43 -1.75 37.40
N GLU A 480 20.13 -0.64 37.19
CA GLU A 480 19.46 0.63 36.87
C GLU A 480 18.79 0.54 35.49
N ASN A 481 17.70 1.29 35.27
CA ASN A 481 17.00 1.27 33.99
C ASN A 481 17.90 1.74 32.86
N ARG A 482 18.26 0.83 31.96
CA ARG A 482 19.11 1.08 30.78
C ARG A 482 18.47 0.61 29.48
N TYR A 483 17.19 0.25 29.53
CA TYR A 483 16.39 -0.21 28.39
C TYR A 483 16.78 -1.61 27.88
N LEU A 484 15.95 -2.15 26.96
CA LEU A 484 15.92 -3.56 26.59
C LEU A 484 17.27 -4.13 26.14
N GLY A 485 17.94 -3.47 25.18
CA GLY A 485 19.22 -3.94 24.64
C GLY A 485 20.30 -4.06 25.71
N ALA A 486 20.41 -3.07 26.60
CA ALA A 486 21.38 -3.09 27.70
C ALA A 486 21.05 -4.17 28.74
N ALA A 487 19.77 -4.36 29.07
CA ALA A 487 19.33 -5.41 29.99
C ALA A 487 19.62 -6.82 29.44
N ARG A 488 19.38 -7.06 28.14
CA ARG A 488 19.73 -8.33 27.47
C ARG A 488 21.24 -8.56 27.45
N ASN A 489 22.04 -7.54 27.13
CA ASN A 489 23.50 -7.63 27.18
C ASN A 489 24.03 -7.85 28.60
N TYR A 490 23.39 -7.27 29.62
CA TYR A 490 23.76 -7.53 31.00
C TYR A 490 23.45 -8.97 31.41
N GLY A 491 22.30 -9.51 30.99
CA GLY A 491 21.97 -10.91 31.15
C GLY A 491 22.99 -11.83 30.47
N SER A 492 23.31 -11.59 29.20
CA SER A 492 24.19 -12.45 28.40
C SER A 492 25.60 -12.59 29.00
N ARG A 493 26.12 -11.54 29.65
CA ARG A 493 27.40 -11.56 30.40
C ARG A 493 27.41 -12.48 31.61
N HIS A 494 26.24 -12.80 32.18
CA HIS A 494 26.09 -13.67 33.35
C HIS A 494 25.65 -15.09 32.99
N MET A 495 25.48 -15.38 31.71
CA MET A 495 25.05 -16.66 31.19
C MET A 495 26.22 -17.55 30.80
N SER A 496 26.01 -18.86 30.87
CA SER A 496 27.04 -19.87 30.58
C SER A 496 26.59 -20.95 29.59
N GLY A 497 25.36 -20.87 29.08
CA GLY A 497 24.87 -21.78 28.06
C GLY A 497 25.65 -21.70 26.76
N ASP A 498 25.75 -22.85 26.08
CA ASP A 498 26.24 -22.97 24.71
C ASP A 498 25.31 -22.23 23.74
N TYR A 499 24.02 -22.19 24.08
CA TYR A 499 23.00 -21.37 23.44
C TYR A 499 22.38 -20.38 24.41
N LEU A 500 21.97 -19.23 23.87
CA LEU A 500 21.29 -18.14 24.58
C LEU A 500 19.90 -17.97 23.98
N LEU A 501 18.87 -17.96 24.82
CA LEU A 501 17.49 -17.65 24.42
C LEU A 501 17.09 -16.36 25.13
N PHE A 502 16.78 -15.30 24.41
CA PHE A 502 16.23 -14.08 25.02
C PHE A 502 14.71 -14.17 24.95
N MET A 503 13.97 -13.82 25.99
CA MET A 503 12.51 -13.93 26.02
C MET A 503 11.95 -12.73 26.78
N ASP A 504 10.90 -12.08 26.26
CA ASP A 504 10.24 -10.99 26.97
C ASP A 504 9.36 -11.51 28.12
N ASP A 505 9.19 -10.70 29.16
CA ASP A 505 8.46 -11.10 30.38
C ASP A 505 6.95 -11.31 30.17
N ASP A 506 6.40 -10.93 29.03
CA ASP A 506 5.00 -11.11 28.66
C ASP A 506 4.76 -12.14 27.55
N ASN A 507 5.83 -12.75 27.01
CA ASN A 507 5.75 -13.93 26.17
C ASN A 507 5.43 -15.19 27.00
N VAL A 508 4.81 -16.19 26.38
CA VAL A 508 4.52 -17.49 27.02
C VAL A 508 5.08 -18.62 26.15
N ALA A 509 6.08 -19.32 26.66
CA ALA A 509 6.74 -20.41 25.98
C ALA A 509 5.82 -21.62 25.83
N LYS A 510 5.74 -22.23 24.63
CA LYS A 510 5.02 -23.52 24.49
C LYS A 510 5.95 -24.66 24.90
N PRO A 511 5.44 -25.80 25.40
CA PRO A 511 6.26 -26.84 26.05
C PRO A 511 7.46 -27.35 25.25
N GLN A 512 7.37 -27.33 23.92
CA GLN A 512 8.37 -27.88 23.01
C GLN A 512 9.31 -26.83 22.40
N GLU A 513 9.22 -25.56 22.81
CA GLU A 513 9.99 -24.45 22.23
C GLU A 513 11.50 -24.72 22.24
N ILE A 514 12.08 -24.87 23.43
CA ILE A 514 13.54 -25.03 23.57
C ILE A 514 13.99 -26.33 22.89
N SER A 515 13.25 -27.44 23.06
CA SER A 515 13.62 -28.72 22.45
C SER A 515 13.64 -28.66 20.93
N THR A 516 12.69 -27.93 20.32
CA THR A 516 12.57 -27.84 18.86
C THR A 516 13.65 -26.93 18.31
N MET A 517 13.87 -25.76 18.92
CA MET A 517 14.88 -24.80 18.46
C MET A 517 16.30 -25.36 18.59
N VAL A 518 16.63 -26.05 19.69
CA VAL A 518 17.93 -26.71 19.87
C VAL A 518 18.12 -27.82 18.83
N ALA A 519 17.12 -28.69 18.64
CA ALA A 519 17.21 -29.77 17.67
C ALA A 519 17.40 -29.24 16.24
N VAL A 520 16.71 -28.15 15.88
CA VAL A 520 16.87 -27.47 14.58
C VAL A 520 18.28 -26.88 14.45
N ALA A 521 18.77 -26.14 15.46
CA ALA A 521 20.12 -25.56 15.44
C ALA A 521 21.20 -26.63 15.26
N GLU A 522 21.10 -27.75 15.98
CA GLU A 522 22.05 -28.86 15.90
C GLU A 522 21.96 -29.61 14.56
N ARG A 523 20.77 -29.69 13.96
CA ARG A 523 20.56 -30.36 12.67
C ARG A 523 21.11 -29.54 11.50
N THR A 524 20.81 -28.25 11.47
CA THR A 524 21.19 -27.39 10.33
C THR A 524 22.56 -26.78 10.51
N GLY A 525 23.07 -26.68 11.74
CA GLY A 525 24.26 -25.90 12.06
C GLY A 525 23.97 -24.41 12.23
N ALA A 526 22.70 -24.00 12.17
CA ALA A 526 22.29 -22.60 12.24
C ALA A 526 22.82 -21.93 13.52
N GLU A 527 23.33 -20.72 13.34
CA GLU A 527 23.86 -19.89 14.42
C GLU A 527 22.76 -19.14 15.15
N ILE A 528 21.65 -18.85 14.47
CA ILE A 528 20.46 -18.23 15.04
C ILE A 528 19.23 -19.02 14.59
N VAL A 529 18.35 -19.35 15.53
CA VAL A 529 17.06 -19.99 15.25
C VAL A 529 15.93 -19.08 15.74
N THR A 530 15.01 -18.76 14.84
CA THR A 530 13.76 -18.03 15.12
C THR A 530 12.56 -18.94 14.86
N THR A 531 11.35 -18.47 15.12
CA THR A 531 10.14 -19.30 15.03
C THR A 531 8.90 -18.44 14.81
N PHE A 532 7.81 -19.03 14.33
CA PHE A 532 6.51 -18.35 14.33
C PHE A 532 6.03 -18.10 15.77
N CYS A 533 5.11 -17.15 15.92
CA CYS A 533 4.42 -16.93 17.19
C CYS A 533 2.93 -16.68 17.02
N ASP A 534 2.16 -17.16 17.98
CA ASP A 534 0.72 -16.90 18.05
C ASP A 534 0.45 -15.67 18.91
N VAL A 535 -0.36 -14.75 18.41
CA VAL A 535 -0.77 -13.57 19.19
C VAL A 535 -1.88 -13.99 20.17
N PHE A 536 -1.85 -13.46 21.39
CA PHE A 536 -2.98 -13.54 22.32
C PHE A 536 -3.30 -12.20 22.98
N GLU A 537 -4.59 -11.94 23.14
CA GLU A 537 -5.10 -10.75 23.85
C GLU A 537 -5.84 -11.13 25.15
N THR A 538 -6.36 -12.36 25.23
CA THR A 538 -7.17 -12.84 26.36
C THR A 538 -6.74 -14.21 26.86
N GLU A 539 -7.11 -14.56 28.09
CA GLU A 539 -6.89 -15.91 28.65
C GLU A 539 -7.62 -17.01 27.87
N LYS A 540 -8.72 -16.68 27.17
CA LYS A 540 -9.45 -17.65 26.33
C LYS A 540 -8.65 -18.06 25.10
N THR A 541 -7.97 -17.10 24.49
CA THR A 541 -7.05 -17.35 23.37
C THR A 541 -5.87 -18.20 23.85
N LEU A 542 -5.25 -17.82 24.97
CA LEU A 542 -4.09 -18.52 25.52
C LEU A 542 -4.42 -19.97 25.94
N SER A 543 -5.63 -20.21 26.47
CA SER A 543 -6.11 -21.56 26.83
C SER A 543 -6.59 -22.40 25.64
N GLY A 544 -6.57 -21.86 24.42
CA GLY A 544 -7.03 -22.54 23.21
C GLY A 544 -8.54 -22.69 23.08
N VAL A 545 -9.32 -22.01 23.93
CA VAL A 545 -10.80 -21.95 23.82
C VAL A 545 -11.21 -21.17 22.59
N GLU A 546 -10.44 -20.13 22.25
CA GLU A 546 -10.58 -19.33 21.04
C GLU A 546 -9.28 -19.43 20.23
N PRO A 547 -9.34 -19.45 18.88
CA PRO A 547 -8.14 -19.45 18.06
C PRO A 547 -7.36 -18.14 18.24
N PRO A 548 -6.05 -18.12 17.93
CA PRO A 548 -5.29 -16.87 17.89
C PRO A 548 -5.96 -15.88 16.93
N PRO A 549 -6.08 -14.58 17.27
CA PRO A 549 -6.54 -13.56 16.33
C PRO A 549 -5.53 -13.34 15.19
N MET A 550 -4.24 -13.56 15.45
CA MET A 550 -3.16 -13.37 14.51
C MET A 550 -2.00 -14.34 14.75
N ARG A 551 -1.26 -14.67 13.69
CA ARG A 551 0.02 -15.39 13.73
C ARG A 551 1.09 -14.60 12.99
N PHE A 552 2.26 -14.46 13.59
CA PHE A 552 3.43 -13.90 12.93
C PHE A 552 4.30 -15.03 12.37
N THR A 553 4.69 -14.88 11.10
CA THR A 553 5.31 -15.91 10.28
C THR A 553 6.58 -15.38 9.60
N PRO A 554 7.69 -15.17 10.34
CA PRO A 554 8.95 -14.71 9.75
C PRO A 554 9.50 -15.70 8.71
N PHE A 555 10.28 -15.20 7.75
CA PHE A 555 10.91 -16.00 6.69
C PHE A 555 12.31 -16.52 7.12
N GLY A 556 13.00 -15.83 8.02
CA GLY A 556 14.41 -16.08 8.33
C GLY A 556 15.33 -15.06 7.67
N SER A 557 16.54 -15.47 7.27
CA SER A 557 17.56 -14.54 6.75
C SER A 557 17.26 -14.08 5.32
N ASP A 558 16.92 -12.79 5.12
CA ASP A 558 17.03 -12.10 3.83
C ASP A 558 17.36 -10.62 4.04
N PRO A 559 18.54 -10.13 3.59
CA PRO A 559 18.93 -8.73 3.80
C PRO A 559 18.15 -7.74 2.93
N ALA A 560 17.67 -8.15 1.75
CA ALA A 560 16.94 -7.26 0.84
C ALA A 560 15.53 -6.96 1.37
N LEU A 561 14.87 -7.96 1.96
CA LEU A 561 13.58 -7.80 2.62
C LEU A 561 13.73 -7.21 4.03
N GLY A 562 14.76 -7.64 4.76
CA GLY A 562 15.01 -7.27 6.16
C GLY A 562 15.23 -5.79 6.40
N VAL A 563 15.62 -5.03 5.38
CA VAL A 563 15.68 -3.56 5.45
C VAL A 563 14.28 -2.93 5.48
N PHE A 564 13.28 -3.52 4.81
CA PHE A 564 11.93 -2.93 4.67
C PHE A 564 10.91 -3.52 5.64
N SER A 565 11.11 -4.76 6.06
CA SER A 565 10.17 -5.49 6.90
C SER A 565 10.92 -6.44 7.82
N ASN A 566 10.45 -6.62 9.05
CA ASN A 566 11.02 -7.62 9.94
C ASN A 566 10.64 -9.02 9.43
N CYS A 567 11.53 -9.60 8.62
CA CYS A 567 11.42 -10.95 8.11
C CYS A 567 12.06 -12.01 9.03
N TYR A 568 12.73 -11.59 10.11
CA TYR A 568 13.59 -12.45 10.91
C TYR A 568 12.86 -13.12 12.07
N GLY A 569 12.09 -12.34 12.84
CA GLY A 569 11.38 -12.85 14.02
C GLY A 569 11.32 -11.86 15.17
N ASP A 570 10.95 -12.37 16.33
CA ASP A 570 10.93 -11.65 17.62
C ASP A 570 12.29 -11.78 18.33
N ALA A 571 12.52 -10.95 19.35
CA ALA A 571 13.64 -11.13 20.28
C ALA A 571 13.67 -12.54 20.92
N ASN A 572 12.52 -13.23 20.98
CA ASN A 572 12.38 -14.64 21.35
C ASN A 572 13.03 -15.61 20.35
N ALA A 573 14.36 -15.58 20.32
CA ALA A 573 15.21 -16.32 19.41
C ALA A 573 16.39 -16.99 20.13
N LEU A 574 16.82 -18.14 19.61
CA LEU A 574 17.92 -18.93 20.12
C LEU A 574 19.21 -18.58 19.36
N TYR A 575 20.24 -18.16 20.07
CA TYR A 575 21.54 -17.78 19.53
C TYR A 575 22.61 -18.74 19.99
N LYS A 576 23.44 -19.23 19.06
CA LYS A 576 24.70 -19.89 19.43
C LYS A 576 25.60 -18.85 20.09
N ARG A 577 26.14 -19.15 21.27
CA ARG A 577 26.91 -18.19 22.06
C ARG A 577 28.03 -17.51 21.27
N GLN A 578 28.81 -18.29 20.52
CA GLN A 578 29.92 -17.76 19.71
C GLN A 578 29.46 -16.75 18.66
N ALA A 579 28.29 -16.98 18.04
CA ALA A 579 27.73 -16.07 17.05
C ALA A 579 27.25 -14.77 17.70
N PHE A 580 26.55 -14.86 18.84
CA PHE A 580 26.12 -13.68 19.60
C PHE A 580 27.32 -12.82 20.06
N ASP A 581 28.36 -13.46 20.58
CA ASP A 581 29.58 -12.79 21.05
C ASP A 581 30.35 -12.16 19.86
N LYS A 582 30.42 -12.84 18.71
CA LYS A 582 31.02 -12.31 17.47
C LYS A 582 30.29 -11.06 16.97
N LEU A 583 28.95 -11.08 16.99
CA LEU A 583 28.12 -9.96 16.56
C LEU A 583 28.21 -8.77 17.52
N GLY A 584 28.70 -8.95 18.76
CA GLY A 584 28.82 -7.89 19.75
C GLY A 584 27.53 -7.58 20.52
N GLY A 585 26.53 -8.44 20.42
CA GLY A 585 25.24 -8.30 21.12
C GLY A 585 24.34 -7.17 20.62
N PHE A 586 23.32 -6.85 21.42
CA PHE A 586 22.32 -5.83 21.09
C PHE A 586 22.91 -4.42 21.18
N THR A 587 22.47 -3.50 20.34
CA THR A 587 22.73 -2.07 20.56
C THR A 587 22.06 -1.61 21.86
N GLU A 588 22.65 -0.64 22.58
CA GLU A 588 22.19 -0.17 23.90
C GLU A 588 21.50 1.21 23.85
N ASP A 589 20.89 1.57 22.70
CA ASP A 589 20.25 2.87 22.51
C ASP A 589 19.04 3.03 23.46
N TYR A 590 19.07 4.06 24.31
CA TYR A 590 18.04 4.29 25.34
C TYR A 590 16.76 4.90 24.75
N GLY A 591 15.59 4.36 25.11
CA GLY A 591 14.27 4.90 24.74
C GLY A 591 13.83 4.60 23.30
N ILE A 592 14.58 3.78 22.56
CA ILE A 592 14.33 3.38 21.17
C ILE A 592 14.22 1.85 21.14
N THR A 593 13.30 1.29 20.33
CA THR A 593 13.11 -0.16 20.18
C THR A 593 13.90 -0.68 18.95
N HIS A 594 13.57 -1.87 18.41
CA HIS A 594 14.20 -2.50 17.24
C HIS A 594 15.66 -2.96 17.45
N GLU A 595 16.12 -3.13 18.68
CA GLU A 595 17.44 -3.70 19.00
C GLU A 595 17.62 -5.13 18.48
N ASP A 596 16.55 -5.91 18.50
CA ASP A 596 16.46 -7.27 18.00
C ASP A 596 16.50 -7.30 16.48
N TRP A 597 15.67 -6.49 15.82
CA TRP A 597 15.67 -6.36 14.37
C TRP A 597 17.02 -5.84 13.86
N GLU A 598 17.63 -4.86 14.53
CA GLU A 598 18.97 -4.39 14.17
C GLU A 598 20.03 -5.50 14.29
N LEU A 599 20.01 -6.30 15.35
CA LEU A 599 20.92 -7.44 15.50
C LEU A 599 20.70 -8.48 14.40
N PHE A 600 19.46 -8.80 14.04
CA PHE A 600 19.15 -9.71 12.94
C PHE A 600 19.60 -9.16 11.58
N CYS A 601 19.40 -7.86 11.32
CA CYS A 601 19.92 -7.20 10.12
C CYS A 601 21.44 -7.33 10.05
N ARG A 602 22.15 -7.05 11.14
CA ARG A 602 23.61 -7.18 11.22
C ARG A 602 24.06 -8.62 10.95
N ALA A 603 23.41 -9.58 11.61
CA ALA A 603 23.67 -11.00 11.42
C ALA A 603 23.46 -11.45 9.96
N SER A 604 22.33 -11.05 9.36
CA SER A 604 21.98 -11.36 7.96
C SER A 604 23.02 -10.81 6.98
N ILE A 605 23.47 -9.57 7.17
CA ILE A 605 24.46 -8.94 6.28
C ILE A 605 25.87 -9.57 6.48
N GLU A 606 26.22 -9.95 7.71
CA GLU A 606 27.48 -10.67 7.99
C GLU A 606 27.48 -12.14 7.52
N GLY A 607 26.39 -12.61 6.92
CA GLY A 607 26.25 -13.97 6.42
C GLY A 607 26.03 -15.02 7.51
N VAL A 608 25.56 -14.61 8.70
CA VAL A 608 25.15 -15.52 9.77
C VAL A 608 23.87 -16.25 9.36
N GLU A 609 23.86 -17.58 9.54
CA GLU A 609 22.71 -18.39 9.16
C GLU A 609 21.57 -18.25 10.18
N ILE A 610 20.46 -17.62 9.76
CA ILE A 610 19.21 -17.48 10.53
C ILE A 610 18.16 -18.42 9.94
N VAL A 611 17.77 -19.43 10.71
CA VAL A 611 16.74 -20.41 10.33
C VAL A 611 15.46 -20.17 11.12
N CYS A 612 14.34 -20.00 10.41
CA CYS A 612 13.02 -19.90 11.02
C CYS A 612 12.34 -21.27 11.10
N VAL A 613 11.87 -21.67 12.28
CA VAL A 613 11.00 -22.84 12.46
C VAL A 613 9.56 -22.46 12.08
N PRO A 614 8.94 -23.14 11.08
CA PRO A 614 7.59 -22.81 10.60
C PRO A 614 6.49 -23.33 11.54
N GLU A 615 6.71 -23.26 12.85
CA GLU A 615 5.76 -23.64 13.90
C GLU A 615 5.63 -22.53 14.93
N PRO A 616 4.42 -22.26 15.46
CA PRO A 616 4.24 -21.26 16.50
C PRO A 616 4.73 -21.83 17.82
N LEU A 617 5.97 -21.54 18.23
CA LEU A 617 6.57 -22.15 19.44
C LEU A 617 6.36 -21.33 20.72
N PHE A 618 5.86 -20.11 20.62
CA PHE A 618 5.49 -19.30 21.78
C PHE A 618 4.25 -18.44 21.49
N TRP A 619 3.71 -17.83 22.55
CA TRP A 619 2.63 -16.87 22.48
C TRP A 619 3.15 -15.46 22.74
N TYR A 620 2.81 -14.54 21.84
CA TYR A 620 3.13 -13.12 21.92
C TYR A 620 1.93 -12.33 22.44
N ARG A 621 2.12 -11.53 23.49
CA ARG A 621 1.04 -10.73 24.07
C ARG A 621 0.84 -9.43 23.29
N VAL A 622 -0.41 -9.10 22.99
CA VAL A 622 -0.78 -7.74 22.57
C VAL A 622 -1.71 -7.12 23.62
N SER A 623 -1.36 -5.93 24.11
CA SER A 623 -2.13 -5.18 25.12
C SER A 623 -2.35 -3.72 24.69
N GLU A 624 -3.45 -3.11 25.16
CA GLU A 624 -3.65 -1.65 25.08
C GLU A 624 -2.60 -0.97 25.98
N GLY A 625 -1.57 -0.38 25.36
CA GLY A 625 -0.43 0.23 26.05
C GLY A 625 0.91 -0.50 25.91
N GLY A 626 0.94 -1.70 25.29
CA GLY A 626 2.20 -2.38 24.95
C GLY A 626 2.99 -1.64 23.86
N MET A 627 4.30 -1.88 23.76
CA MET A 627 5.18 -1.20 22.79
C MET A 627 4.70 -1.36 21.32
N PHE A 628 3.98 -2.43 20.99
CA PHE A 628 3.40 -2.61 19.65
C PHE A 628 2.27 -1.61 19.31
N ARG A 629 1.52 -1.11 20.31
CA ARG A 629 0.35 -0.22 20.13
C ARG A 629 0.49 1.14 20.84
N GLY A 630 1.56 1.38 21.59
CA GLY A 630 1.75 2.60 22.39
C GLY A 630 2.07 3.86 21.57
N GLU A 631 1.64 5.03 22.06
CA GLU A 631 1.94 6.35 21.47
C GLU A 631 3.46 6.61 21.33
N GLN A 632 4.30 6.03 22.20
CA GLN A 632 5.76 6.17 22.15
C GLN A 632 6.41 5.58 20.89
N THR A 633 5.86 4.49 20.34
CA THR A 633 6.38 3.85 19.12
C THR A 633 6.08 4.67 17.87
N GLN A 634 5.02 5.49 17.91
CA GLN A 634 4.72 6.48 16.86
C GLN A 634 5.60 7.73 17.02
N LEU A 635 5.89 8.16 18.26
CA LEU A 635 6.77 9.30 18.56
C LEU A 635 8.23 9.09 18.13
N HIS A 636 8.76 7.85 18.20
CA HIS A 636 10.16 7.53 17.86
C HIS A 636 10.33 6.73 16.56
N LYS A 637 9.30 6.69 15.70
CA LYS A 637 9.31 5.88 14.46
C LYS A 637 10.60 6.06 13.64
N SER A 638 11.04 7.30 13.43
CA SER A 638 12.26 7.59 12.66
C SER A 638 13.53 7.06 13.33
N ALA A 639 13.60 7.07 14.66
CA ALA A 639 14.74 6.56 15.41
C ALA A 639 14.82 5.02 15.37
N ASN A 640 13.68 4.35 15.54
CA ASN A 640 13.54 2.89 15.36
C ASN A 640 13.92 2.47 13.93
N LEU A 641 13.46 3.24 12.94
CA LEU A 641 13.80 2.98 11.54
C LEU A 641 15.32 3.12 11.30
N ARG A 642 15.96 4.17 11.83
CA ARG A 642 17.41 4.35 11.72
C ARG A 642 18.22 3.26 12.41
N ARG A 643 17.73 2.76 13.55
CA ARG A 643 18.41 1.72 14.30
C ARG A 643 18.56 0.46 13.46
N HIS A 644 17.46 -0.13 12.99
CA HIS A 644 17.53 -1.40 12.26
C HIS A 644 18.20 -1.30 10.88
N ILE A 645 18.21 -0.11 10.25
CA ILE A 645 18.97 0.07 8.99
C ILE A 645 20.45 0.40 9.20
N ARG A 646 20.89 0.73 10.43
CA ARG A 646 22.28 1.10 10.73
C ARG A 646 23.31 0.12 10.13
N PRO A 647 23.15 -1.21 10.24
CA PRO A 647 24.07 -2.16 9.64
C PRO A 647 24.22 -2.00 8.11
N TYR A 648 23.14 -1.67 7.40
CA TYR A 648 23.18 -1.42 5.95
C TYR A 648 23.92 -0.12 5.63
N LEU A 649 23.67 0.93 6.40
CA LEU A 649 24.29 2.24 6.18
C LEU A 649 25.81 2.22 6.42
N GLU A 650 26.28 1.40 7.35
CA GLU A 650 27.70 1.25 7.67
C GLU A 650 28.46 0.48 6.58
N GLN A 651 27.78 -0.42 5.85
CA GLN A 651 28.41 -1.27 4.84
C GLN A 651 28.26 -0.76 3.40
N LEU A 652 27.22 0.02 3.11
CA LEU A 652 26.94 0.49 1.76
C LEU A 652 27.71 1.78 1.42
N PRO A 653 28.16 1.94 0.16
CA PRO A 653 28.64 3.22 -0.36
C PRO A 653 27.65 4.36 -0.11
N TYR A 654 28.17 5.56 0.12
CA TYR A 654 27.39 6.76 0.51
C TYR A 654 26.07 6.93 -0.26
N TYR A 655 26.09 6.82 -1.59
CA TYR A 655 24.90 7.00 -2.42
C TYR A 655 23.86 5.88 -2.26
N GLN A 656 24.30 4.64 -2.09
CA GLN A 656 23.41 3.50 -1.88
C GLN A 656 22.78 3.56 -0.48
N ALA A 657 23.58 3.91 0.53
CA ALA A 657 23.09 4.17 1.88
C ALA A 657 22.02 5.28 1.89
N LYS A 658 22.22 6.36 1.11
CA LYS A 658 21.24 7.44 0.94
C LYS A 658 19.95 6.98 0.27
N LEU A 659 20.02 6.11 -0.72
CA LEU A 659 18.84 5.53 -1.36
C LEU A 659 18.03 4.67 -0.39
N ILE A 660 18.69 3.89 0.48
CA ILE A 660 18.00 3.12 1.52
C ILE A 660 17.32 4.03 2.54
N GLN A 661 18.01 5.07 3.03
CA GLN A 661 17.39 6.06 3.92
C GLN A 661 16.15 6.69 3.27
N LEU A 662 16.25 7.06 2.00
CA LEU A 662 15.13 7.61 1.23
C LEU A 662 13.97 6.62 1.12
N ALA A 663 14.25 5.36 0.77
CA ALA A 663 13.24 4.31 0.62
C ALA A 663 12.53 3.99 1.94
N GLN A 664 13.19 4.19 3.08
CA GLN A 664 12.61 4.08 4.43
C GLN A 664 11.78 5.30 4.85
N GLY A 665 11.68 6.33 4.00
CA GLY A 665 11.06 7.60 4.36
C GLY A 665 11.86 8.39 5.40
N LEU A 666 13.14 8.07 5.61
CA LEU A 666 14.05 8.81 6.47
C LEU A 666 14.66 9.97 5.70
N LEU A 667 13.85 11.01 5.49
CA LEU A 667 14.21 12.22 4.75
C LEU A 667 14.99 13.26 5.56
N THR A 668 15.38 12.93 6.80
CA THR A 668 16.13 13.84 7.67
C THR A 668 17.31 13.12 8.30
N ASP A 669 18.46 13.81 8.23
CA ASP A 669 19.78 13.53 8.80
C ASP A 669 20.80 12.96 7.81
N LEU A 670 21.41 13.92 7.12
CA LEU A 670 22.79 13.81 6.67
C LEU A 670 23.66 13.37 7.85
N PRO A 671 24.63 12.46 7.67
CA PRO A 671 25.49 12.05 8.77
C PRO A 671 26.15 13.28 9.38
N VAL A 672 25.82 13.55 10.65
CA VAL A 672 26.73 14.27 11.53
C VAL A 672 27.90 13.33 11.69
N THR A 673 29.02 13.65 11.06
CA THR A 673 30.30 13.02 11.38
C THR A 673 30.44 13.08 12.91
N PRO A 674 30.68 11.96 13.61
CA PRO A 674 30.94 12.02 15.04
C PRO A 674 32.21 12.82 15.24
N VAL A 675 32.07 14.09 15.60
CA VAL A 675 33.18 14.85 16.16
C VAL A 675 33.49 14.17 17.48
N GLY A 676 34.66 13.55 17.57
CA GLY A 676 35.10 12.83 18.76
C GLY A 676 35.01 13.69 20.02
N PRO A 677 35.05 13.08 21.22
CA PRO A 677 34.88 13.78 22.50
C PRO A 677 36.03 14.74 22.88
N GLU A 678 36.87 15.15 21.93
CA GLU A 678 38.04 16.00 22.17
C GLU A 678 38.04 17.28 21.33
N THR A 679 36.97 18.08 21.46
CA THR A 679 37.12 19.53 21.44
C THR A 679 36.16 20.10 22.48
N ARG A 680 36.67 20.32 23.69
CA ARG A 680 36.15 21.41 24.52
C ARG A 680 36.36 22.70 23.76
N VAL A 681 35.40 23.07 22.92
CA VAL A 681 35.26 24.46 22.51
C VAL A 681 34.98 25.21 23.81
N ALA A 682 35.90 26.10 24.17
CA ALA A 682 35.80 26.93 25.35
C ALA A 682 34.41 27.57 25.42
N GLY A 683 33.81 27.63 26.61
CA GLY A 683 32.49 28.22 26.80
C GLY A 683 32.40 29.67 26.29
N PRO A 684 31.20 30.20 26.01
CA PRO A 684 30.98 31.40 25.18
C PRO A 684 31.45 32.74 25.77
N HIS A 685 32.26 32.75 26.84
CA HIS A 685 32.64 33.99 27.53
C HIS A 685 34.06 34.50 27.26
N GLN A 686 34.79 33.99 26.27
CA GLN A 686 36.20 34.38 26.08
C GLN A 686 36.61 35.00 24.74
N LEU A 687 35.68 35.37 23.85
CA LEU A 687 36.02 36.12 22.62
C LEU A 687 35.11 37.33 22.38
N ARG A 688 34.95 38.21 23.37
CA ARG A 688 34.62 39.63 23.14
C ARG A 688 35.39 40.50 24.13
N SER A 689 36.68 40.66 23.89
CA SER A 689 37.46 41.71 24.56
C SER A 689 37.29 43.02 23.81
N SER A 690 36.83 44.03 24.56
CA SER A 690 36.84 45.48 24.30
C SER A 690 35.66 46.08 23.51
N TYR A 691 35.07 47.12 24.13
CA TYR A 691 34.13 48.15 23.67
C TYR A 691 32.61 47.90 23.85
N GLU A 692 32.01 48.74 24.72
CA GLU A 692 30.59 48.95 25.07
C GLU A 692 29.77 47.77 25.65
N GLN A 693 29.21 47.95 26.86
CA GLN A 693 28.16 47.07 27.39
C GLN A 693 26.90 47.22 26.54
N LEU A 694 26.61 46.23 25.70
CA LEU A 694 25.41 46.23 24.88
C LEU A 694 24.16 46.04 25.77
N PRO A 695 23.03 46.68 25.44
CA PRO A 695 21.76 46.48 26.14
C PRO A 695 21.31 45.01 26.12
N TYR A 696 20.78 44.56 27.26
CA TYR A 696 20.33 43.18 27.47
C TYR A 696 18.89 43.13 28.00
N ALA A 697 18.12 42.24 27.40
CA ALA A 697 16.84 41.70 27.86
C ALA A 697 16.75 40.25 27.35
N ARG A 698 15.87 39.42 27.88
CA ARG A 698 15.81 38.00 27.48
C ARG A 698 15.50 37.79 26.00
N VAL A 699 14.64 38.63 25.41
CA VAL A 699 14.30 38.57 23.98
C VAL A 699 14.68 39.87 23.27
N ALA A 700 15.39 39.76 22.15
CA ALA A 700 15.60 40.85 21.20
C ALA A 700 14.58 40.78 20.06
N ILE A 701 13.78 41.83 19.93
CA ILE A 701 12.81 42.03 18.85
C ILE A 701 13.47 42.94 17.81
N ILE A 702 13.77 42.41 16.63
CA ILE A 702 14.46 43.17 15.58
C ILE A 702 13.43 43.62 14.55
N THR A 703 13.23 44.93 14.42
CA THR A 703 12.26 45.51 13.51
C THR A 703 12.91 46.41 12.48
N ARG A 704 12.60 46.17 11.22
CA ARG A 704 13.17 46.90 10.08
C ARG A 704 12.12 47.81 9.50
N THR A 705 12.44 49.07 9.28
CA THR A 705 11.48 50.04 8.75
C THR A 705 12.12 51.02 7.77
N LYS A 706 11.31 51.54 6.84
CA LYS A 706 11.70 52.60 5.92
C LYS A 706 10.47 53.38 5.47
N ASP A 707 10.30 54.60 5.98
CA ASP A 707 9.24 55.54 5.58
C ASP A 707 7.80 54.96 5.69
N ARG A 708 7.53 54.14 6.71
CA ARG A 708 6.23 53.46 6.95
C ARG A 708 5.69 53.70 8.38
N PRO A 709 5.41 54.96 8.77
CA PRO A 709 5.04 55.30 10.15
C PRO A 709 3.79 54.57 10.67
N ILE A 710 2.78 54.35 9.82
CA ILE A 710 1.52 53.67 10.20
C ILE A 710 1.78 52.20 10.55
N LEU A 711 2.62 51.52 9.78
CA LEU A 711 2.94 50.11 9.96
C LEU A 711 3.86 49.94 11.17
N LEU A 712 4.92 50.74 11.26
CA LEU A 712 5.81 50.76 12.42
C LEU A 712 5.04 50.96 13.73
N ARG A 713 4.03 51.84 13.73
CA ARG A 713 3.14 52.05 14.89
C ARG A 713 2.42 50.77 15.31
N ARG A 714 1.94 49.95 14.36
CA ARG A 714 1.32 48.65 14.63
C ARG A 714 2.33 47.68 15.25
N ALA A 715 3.50 47.52 14.64
CA ALA A 715 4.53 46.60 15.12
C ALA A 715 4.93 46.92 16.57
N ILE A 716 5.18 48.21 16.89
CA ILE A 716 5.51 48.66 18.25
C ILE A 716 4.38 48.34 19.23
N ARG A 717 3.12 48.62 18.89
CA ARG A 717 1.97 48.33 19.78
C ARG A 717 1.84 46.83 20.06
N SER A 718 1.98 45.98 19.04
CA SER A 718 1.89 44.53 19.24
C SER A 718 2.99 43.94 20.12
N ALA A 719 4.17 44.57 20.15
CA ALA A 719 5.25 44.23 21.08
C ALA A 719 4.97 44.74 22.50
N LEU A 720 4.40 45.94 22.65
CA LEU A 720 4.00 46.50 23.95
C LEU A 720 2.88 45.69 24.61
N ASP A 721 1.97 45.13 23.82
CA ASP A 721 0.84 44.32 24.28
C ASP A 721 1.23 42.88 24.67
N GLN A 722 2.51 42.48 24.53
CA GLN A 722 2.97 41.15 24.90
C GLN A 722 2.88 40.91 26.41
N THR A 723 2.40 39.74 26.82
CA THR A 723 2.35 39.36 28.25
C THR A 723 3.72 39.07 28.84
N PHE A 724 4.70 38.71 28.02
CA PHE A 724 6.11 38.64 28.39
C PHE A 724 6.76 40.02 28.28
N GLN A 725 7.42 40.50 29.34
CA GLN A 725 7.88 41.89 29.45
C GLN A 725 9.40 42.09 29.40
N ASP A 726 10.19 41.01 29.53
CA ASP A 726 11.66 41.02 29.50
C ASP A 726 12.21 40.97 28.07
N TRP A 727 11.93 42.04 27.31
CA TRP A 727 12.38 42.18 25.93
C TRP A 727 12.95 43.57 25.65
N ILE A 728 13.75 43.64 24.60
CA ILE A 728 14.27 44.86 24.01
C ILE A 728 13.94 44.88 22.51
N MET A 729 13.50 46.01 22.00
CA MET A 729 13.19 46.18 20.58
C MET A 729 14.26 47.04 19.91
N VAL A 730 14.85 46.56 18.82
CA VAL A 730 15.83 47.30 18.01
C VAL A 730 15.18 47.65 16.67
N ILE A 731 14.83 48.93 16.51
CA ILE A 731 14.24 49.47 15.29
C ILE A 731 15.37 49.97 14.38
N VAL A 732 15.54 49.30 13.26
CA VAL A 732 16.53 49.65 12.23
C VAL A 732 15.83 50.39 11.09
N ASN A 733 16.06 51.70 11.02
CA ASN A 733 15.64 52.56 9.92
C ASN A 733 16.63 52.42 8.76
N ASP A 734 16.26 51.69 7.72
CA ASP A 734 17.14 51.35 6.58
C ASP A 734 17.08 52.42 5.47
N GLY A 735 17.55 53.63 5.79
CA GLY A 735 17.63 54.75 4.84
C GLY A 735 16.32 55.51 4.62
N GLY A 736 15.39 55.47 5.59
CA GLY A 736 14.21 56.36 5.65
C GLY A 736 14.47 57.57 6.57
N ASN A 737 13.47 58.43 6.78
CA ASN A 737 13.60 59.64 7.61
C ASN A 737 13.71 59.32 9.12
N PRO A 738 14.85 59.62 9.79
CA PRO A 738 15.02 59.39 11.23
C PRO A 738 14.00 60.11 12.11
N ASP A 739 13.60 61.34 11.75
CA ASP A 739 12.66 62.13 12.53
C ASP A 739 11.26 61.50 12.54
N THR A 740 10.87 60.84 11.45
CA THR A 740 9.61 60.10 11.36
C THR A 740 9.60 58.89 12.28
N VAL A 741 10.69 58.13 12.33
CA VAL A 741 10.81 56.97 13.23
C VAL A 741 10.79 57.43 14.69
N LYS A 742 11.56 58.49 15.01
CA LYS A 742 11.58 59.08 16.34
C LYS A 742 10.20 59.56 16.78
N PHE A 743 9.47 60.26 15.91
CA PHE A 743 8.12 60.72 16.18
C PHE A 743 7.16 59.56 16.50
N VAL A 744 7.19 58.48 15.72
CA VAL A 744 6.32 57.30 15.96
C VAL A 744 6.67 56.61 17.28
N VAL A 745 7.95 56.51 17.62
CA VAL A 745 8.39 55.93 18.91
C VAL A 745 7.92 56.80 20.07
N GLU A 746 8.11 58.12 20.00
CA GLU A 746 7.67 59.07 21.04
C GLU A 746 6.14 59.06 21.21
N GLU A 747 5.37 59.03 20.11
CA GLU A 747 3.90 59.02 20.13
C GLU A 747 3.30 57.79 20.84
N VAL A 748 3.95 56.63 20.72
CA VAL A 748 3.40 55.34 21.16
C VAL A 748 3.96 54.91 22.52
N ALA A 749 5.09 55.47 22.94
CA ALA A 749 5.90 54.93 24.05
C ALA A 749 6.33 55.98 25.09
N ASP A 750 5.44 56.90 25.47
CA ASP A 750 5.70 57.92 26.50
C ASP A 750 6.21 57.33 27.84
N GLU A 751 5.86 56.08 28.19
CA GLU A 751 6.34 55.39 29.41
C GLU A 751 7.45 54.31 29.17
N VAL A 752 7.85 54.02 27.92
CA VAL A 752 8.66 52.82 27.58
C VAL A 752 9.97 53.13 26.82
N ASN A 753 10.37 54.40 26.77
CA ASN A 753 11.54 54.90 26.02
C ASN A 753 12.92 54.25 26.38
N ARG A 754 12.98 53.36 27.39
CA ARG A 754 14.18 52.60 27.79
C ARG A 754 14.31 51.20 27.17
N ARG A 755 13.26 50.64 26.54
CA ARG A 755 13.28 49.29 25.91
C ARG A 755 13.41 49.32 24.39
N ILE A 756 13.42 50.49 23.76
CA ILE A 756 13.51 50.64 22.31
C ILE A 756 14.84 51.30 21.94
N LEU A 757 15.61 50.65 21.08
CA LEU A 757 16.83 51.18 20.48
C LEU A 757 16.56 51.54 19.02
N MET A 758 17.03 52.71 18.58
CA MET A 758 16.93 53.13 17.18
C MET A 758 18.31 53.09 16.52
N VAL A 759 18.39 52.45 15.35
CA VAL A 759 19.58 52.38 14.50
C VAL A 759 19.22 52.98 13.16
N HIS A 760 20.00 53.94 12.67
CA HIS A 760 19.74 54.62 11.41
C HIS A 760 20.86 54.36 10.40
N HIS A 761 20.51 53.81 9.24
CA HIS A 761 21.41 53.77 8.10
C HIS A 761 21.23 55.04 7.25
N PRO A 762 22.33 55.65 6.77
CA PRO A 762 22.26 56.86 5.93
C PRO A 762 21.67 56.59 4.55
N ILE A 763 21.76 55.35 4.07
CA ILE A 763 21.17 54.84 2.83
C ILE A 763 20.63 53.43 3.09
N SER A 764 19.72 52.96 2.25
CA SER A 764 19.17 51.60 2.37
C SER A 764 20.24 50.57 2.02
N MET A 765 20.58 49.71 2.98
CA MET A 765 21.58 48.65 2.87
C MET A 765 20.95 47.29 2.57
N GLY A 766 19.63 47.18 2.67
CA GLY A 766 18.89 45.95 2.37
C GLY A 766 18.45 45.21 3.63
N MET A 767 17.42 44.38 3.47
CA MET A 767 16.68 43.72 4.54
C MET A 767 17.55 42.91 5.51
N GLN A 768 18.50 42.13 4.99
CA GLN A 768 19.33 41.25 5.82
C GLN A 768 20.47 42.00 6.50
N THR A 769 21.06 42.98 5.83
CA THR A 769 22.04 43.89 6.44
C THR A 769 21.39 44.68 7.58
N ALA A 770 20.13 45.11 7.43
CA ALA A 770 19.35 45.73 8.50
C ALA A 770 19.06 44.75 9.66
N SER A 771 18.67 43.50 9.38
CA SER A 771 18.50 42.47 10.43
C SER A 771 19.78 42.27 11.24
N ASN A 772 20.91 42.07 10.56
CA ASN A 772 22.21 41.86 11.19
C ASN A 772 22.63 43.08 12.01
N ALA A 773 22.41 44.31 11.50
CA ALA A 773 22.67 45.54 12.23
C ALA A 773 21.86 45.63 13.53
N GLY A 774 20.59 45.19 13.52
CA GLY A 774 19.76 45.13 14.73
C GLY A 774 20.24 44.08 15.73
N ILE A 775 20.51 42.86 15.25
CA ILE A 775 21.00 41.75 16.08
C ILE A 775 22.31 42.10 16.80
N ASN A 776 23.21 42.82 16.13
CA ASN A 776 24.51 43.22 16.66
C ASN A 776 24.45 44.34 17.72
N ARG A 777 23.26 44.90 18.02
CA ARG A 777 23.08 45.99 19.00
C ARG A 777 22.53 45.54 20.34
N CYS A 778 22.35 44.24 20.55
CA CYS A 778 21.87 43.66 21.79
C CYS A 778 22.53 42.30 22.03
N ASP A 779 22.52 41.85 23.28
CA ASP A 779 23.12 40.57 23.69
C ASP A 779 22.10 39.55 24.22
N SER A 780 20.83 39.69 23.84
CA SER A 780 19.70 38.87 24.31
C SER A 780 19.82 37.38 23.98
N ASP A 781 19.33 36.52 24.87
CA ASP A 781 19.35 35.05 24.73
C ASP A 781 18.57 34.55 23.50
N PHE A 782 17.41 35.18 23.25
CA PHE A 782 16.52 34.86 22.15
C PHE A 782 16.38 36.04 21.19
N ILE A 783 16.22 35.74 19.90
CA ILE A 783 16.12 36.72 18.83
C ILE A 783 14.89 36.37 17.98
N VAL A 784 14.14 37.38 17.58
CA VAL A 784 13.04 37.27 16.62
C VAL A 784 13.06 38.47 15.67
N ILE A 785 12.78 38.23 14.38
CA ILE A 785 12.60 39.30 13.39
C ILE A 785 11.12 39.66 13.35
N HIS A 786 10.80 40.89 13.74
CA HIS A 786 9.44 41.44 13.73
C HIS A 786 9.34 42.56 12.71
N ASP A 787 8.87 42.25 11.50
CA ASP A 787 8.79 43.24 10.43
C ASP A 787 7.78 44.35 10.74
N ASP A 788 8.06 45.57 10.27
CA ASP A 788 7.26 46.75 10.63
C ASP A 788 5.82 46.67 10.13
N ASP A 789 5.55 45.81 9.16
CA ASP A 789 4.26 45.54 8.58
C ASP A 789 3.58 44.29 9.13
N ASP A 790 4.00 43.74 10.27
CA ASP A 790 3.33 42.61 10.90
C ASP A 790 2.83 42.92 12.32
N SER A 791 2.19 41.95 12.97
CA SER A 791 1.80 42.02 14.39
C SER A 791 1.78 40.65 15.07
N TRP A 792 1.61 40.63 16.40
CA TRP A 792 1.52 39.42 17.20
C TRP A 792 0.27 39.38 18.05
N GLU A 793 -0.17 38.16 18.38
CA GLU A 793 -1.09 37.92 19.49
C GLU A 793 -0.40 38.19 20.84
N PRO A 794 -1.11 38.64 21.89
CA PRO A 794 -0.52 39.05 23.17
C PRO A 794 0.37 37.99 23.86
N ASN A 795 0.22 36.72 23.52
CA ASN A 795 0.94 35.61 24.16
C ASN A 795 2.09 35.04 23.33
N PHE A 796 2.40 35.59 22.15
CA PHE A 796 3.44 35.06 21.26
C PHE A 796 4.79 34.85 21.97
N LEU A 797 5.32 35.90 22.61
CA LEU A 797 6.61 35.82 23.33
C LEU A 797 6.55 34.90 24.54
N ALA A 798 5.46 34.95 25.32
CA ALA A 798 5.32 34.11 26.51
C ALA A 798 5.27 32.62 26.16
N ARG A 799 4.54 32.24 25.10
CA ARG A 799 4.41 30.86 24.65
C ARG A 799 5.71 30.33 24.07
N THR A 800 6.36 31.11 23.21
CA THR A 800 7.58 30.66 22.52
C THR A 800 8.80 30.62 23.44
N VAL A 801 8.97 31.60 24.34
CA VAL A 801 10.03 31.56 25.37
C VAL A 801 9.79 30.41 26.34
N SER A 802 8.55 30.22 26.81
CA SER A 802 8.22 29.10 27.68
C SER A 802 8.53 27.76 27.02
N HIS A 803 8.20 27.58 25.73
CA HIS A 803 8.53 26.36 24.98
C HIS A 803 10.04 26.11 24.93
N LEU A 804 10.85 27.14 24.66
CA LEU A 804 12.31 27.00 24.64
C LEU A 804 12.91 26.78 26.03
N ASP A 805 12.27 27.26 27.10
CA ASP A 805 12.73 27.08 28.47
C ASP A 805 12.33 25.71 29.04
N THR A 806 11.12 25.19 28.77
CA THR A 806 10.64 23.88 29.28
C THR A 806 11.43 22.69 28.74
N HIS A 807 12.07 22.83 27.57
CA HIS A 807 12.93 21.81 26.99
C HIS A 807 14.39 21.87 27.49
N GLY A 808 14.70 22.76 28.43
CA GLY A 808 16.07 23.00 28.92
C GLY A 808 17.03 23.45 27.81
N TRP A 809 18.34 23.49 28.09
CA TRP A 809 19.34 23.60 27.03
C TRP A 809 19.43 22.26 26.30
N ASN A 810 18.53 22.05 25.33
CA ASN A 810 18.65 20.97 24.35
C ASN A 810 19.64 21.43 23.26
N PRO A 811 20.84 20.84 23.14
CA PRO A 811 21.85 21.24 22.16
C PRO A 811 21.39 21.05 20.71
N GLN A 812 20.32 20.29 20.48
CA GLN A 812 19.76 20.07 19.15
C GLN A 812 18.59 21.02 18.82
N LEU A 813 18.07 21.82 19.76
CA LEU A 813 16.93 22.72 19.52
C LEU A 813 17.37 24.18 19.35
N GLY A 814 17.31 24.68 18.11
CA GLY A 814 17.81 26.00 17.72
C GLY A 814 16.77 27.11 17.83
N GLY A 815 15.48 26.79 17.70
CA GLY A 815 14.39 27.74 17.78
C GLY A 815 13.01 27.09 17.69
N VAL A 816 11.97 27.90 17.72
CA VAL A 816 10.57 27.47 17.63
C VAL A 816 9.78 28.44 16.76
N THR A 817 8.92 27.92 15.89
CA THR A 817 7.96 28.71 15.11
C THR A 817 6.53 28.44 15.55
N THR A 818 5.62 29.39 15.33
CA THR A 818 4.18 29.23 15.57
C THR A 818 3.42 29.07 14.25
N TRP A 819 2.12 28.78 14.29
CA TRP A 819 1.24 29.12 13.17
C TRP A 819 1.11 30.63 13.04
N SER A 820 0.74 31.08 11.85
CA SER A 820 0.50 32.48 11.52
C SER A 820 -0.90 32.67 10.93
N ASN A 821 -1.55 33.77 11.27
CA ASN A 821 -2.70 34.29 10.54
C ASN A 821 -2.22 35.07 9.31
N LEU A 822 -2.80 34.83 8.14
CA LEU A 822 -2.67 35.66 6.95
C LEU A 822 -3.79 36.71 6.96
N ILE A 823 -3.42 37.98 7.21
CA ILE A 823 -4.35 39.09 7.27
C ILE A 823 -4.27 39.88 5.96
N VAL A 824 -5.33 39.84 5.14
CA VAL A 824 -5.38 40.62 3.89
C VAL A 824 -6.00 41.98 4.18
N GLU A 825 -5.28 43.06 3.86
CA GLU A 825 -5.66 44.44 4.18
C GLU A 825 -5.44 45.42 3.01
N HIS A 826 -5.98 46.63 3.15
CA HIS A 826 -5.55 47.79 2.37
C HIS A 826 -5.32 48.98 3.31
N ILE A 827 -4.49 49.92 2.84
CA ILE A 827 -4.25 51.19 3.53
C ILE A 827 -4.89 52.28 2.68
N ASP A 828 -5.84 52.99 3.27
CA ASP A 828 -6.45 54.20 2.70
C ASP A 828 -5.80 55.44 3.37
N ASP A 829 -5.47 56.44 2.56
CA ASP A 829 -4.86 57.69 3.03
C ASP A 829 -5.84 58.53 3.89
N GLU A 830 -7.15 58.29 3.79
CA GLU A 830 -8.19 58.98 4.58
C GLU A 830 -8.74 58.15 5.76
N ASP A 831 -8.84 56.82 5.64
CA ASP A 831 -9.54 55.93 6.60
C ASP A 831 -8.64 54.96 7.41
N GLY A 832 -7.34 54.89 7.14
CA GLY A 832 -6.39 54.02 7.87
C GLY A 832 -6.34 52.57 7.36
N ILE A 833 -5.97 51.62 8.23
CA ILE A 833 -5.83 50.18 7.86
C ILE A 833 -7.20 49.51 7.89
N VAL A 834 -7.61 48.92 6.78
CA VAL A 834 -8.86 48.15 6.68
C VAL A 834 -8.56 46.70 6.33
N THR A 835 -8.93 45.78 7.23
CA THR A 835 -8.80 44.33 7.03
C THR A 835 -9.96 43.79 6.22
N HIS A 836 -9.67 43.07 5.15
CA HIS A 836 -10.66 42.40 4.32
C HIS A 836 -10.91 40.96 4.75
N ASN A 837 -9.84 40.21 4.99
CA ASN A 837 -9.91 38.79 5.30
C ASN A 837 -8.84 38.38 6.31
N ASN A 838 -9.12 37.30 7.04
CA ASN A 838 -8.21 36.67 7.98
C ASN A 838 -8.34 35.14 7.84
N TYR A 839 -7.24 34.46 7.54
CA TYR A 839 -7.17 33.01 7.42
C TYR A 839 -5.93 32.49 8.15
N ILE A 840 -5.89 31.22 8.53
CA ILE A 840 -4.65 30.62 9.04
C ILE A 840 -3.75 30.29 7.83
N PHE A 841 -2.52 30.81 7.82
CA PHE A 841 -1.55 30.66 6.73
C PHE A 841 -1.01 29.23 6.60
N ASN A 842 -0.71 28.60 7.74
CA ASN A 842 0.03 27.34 7.82
C ASN A 842 -0.62 26.34 8.81
N ASP A 843 -1.94 26.15 8.73
CA ASP A 843 -2.78 25.28 9.58
C ASP A 843 -2.46 23.77 9.52
N LYS A 844 -1.50 23.40 8.68
CA LYS A 844 -1.00 22.03 8.50
C LYS A 844 0.47 21.87 8.93
N LEU A 845 1.09 22.90 9.48
CA LEU A 845 2.47 22.85 9.93
C LEU A 845 2.54 22.27 11.35
N TYR A 846 2.81 20.97 11.50
CA TYR A 846 2.95 20.35 12.83
C TYR A 846 4.41 20.00 13.15
N ASN A 847 5.23 19.85 12.12
CA ASN A 847 6.63 19.48 12.18
C ASN A 847 7.34 20.05 10.93
N LEU A 848 8.64 20.26 11.03
CA LEU A 848 9.47 20.77 9.95
C LEU A 848 10.51 19.73 9.55
N SER A 849 10.60 19.45 8.26
CA SER A 849 11.72 18.71 7.67
C SER A 849 12.52 19.60 6.74
N LEU A 850 13.81 19.30 6.58
CA LEU A 850 14.68 20.01 5.65
C LEU A 850 14.17 19.90 4.20
N VAL A 851 13.46 18.82 3.85
CA VAL A 851 12.85 18.61 2.53
C VAL A 851 11.66 19.52 2.32
N ASP A 852 10.74 19.58 3.29
CA ASP A 852 9.57 20.45 3.20
C ASP A 852 9.98 21.91 3.06
N LEU A 853 11.02 22.31 3.82
CA LEU A 853 11.57 23.65 3.75
C LEU A 853 12.38 23.88 2.46
N ALA A 854 13.05 22.87 1.90
CA ALA A 854 13.75 22.98 0.62
C ALA A 854 12.79 23.15 -0.56
N ILE A 855 11.57 22.63 -0.46
CA ILE A 855 10.51 22.82 -1.46
C ILE A 855 9.96 24.24 -1.41
N GLU A 856 9.61 24.71 -0.21
CA GLU A 856 8.95 26.02 -0.01
C GLU A 856 9.24 26.57 1.39
N ASN A 857 9.35 27.90 1.54
CA ASN A 857 9.44 28.51 2.87
C ASN A 857 8.10 28.38 3.61
N ARG A 858 8.05 27.54 4.65
CA ARG A 858 6.79 27.09 5.29
C ARG A 858 6.24 28.04 6.36
N PHE A 859 7.02 29.02 6.79
CA PHE A 859 6.63 29.99 7.82
C PHE A 859 7.39 31.32 7.65
N PRO A 860 6.76 32.45 7.99
CA PRO A 860 7.40 33.76 7.87
C PRO A 860 8.35 34.05 9.05
N PRO A 861 9.30 35.01 8.92
CA PRO A 861 10.22 35.38 9.99
C PRO A 861 9.53 35.81 11.29
N ILE A 862 8.38 36.48 11.18
CA ILE A 862 7.58 36.99 12.30
C ILE A 862 7.13 35.90 13.28
N SER A 863 7.01 34.65 12.82
CA SER A 863 6.56 33.54 13.68
C SER A 863 7.70 32.77 14.32
N PHE A 864 8.97 33.10 14.04
CA PHE A 864 10.13 32.29 14.40
C PHE A 864 11.06 32.99 15.40
N ILE A 865 11.15 32.45 16.61
CA ILE A 865 12.12 32.86 17.63
C ILE A 865 13.23 31.81 17.76
N PHE A 866 14.47 32.26 17.88
CA PHE A 866 15.63 31.38 17.92
C PHE A 866 16.67 31.80 18.95
N ARG A 867 17.51 30.85 19.35
CA ARG A 867 18.60 31.08 20.33
C ARG A 867 19.74 31.83 19.68
N ARG A 868 20.32 32.81 20.39
CA ARG A 868 21.57 33.47 19.97
C ARG A 868 22.70 32.47 19.76
N ALA A 869 22.85 31.48 20.64
CA ALA A 869 23.87 30.44 20.50
C ALA A 869 23.74 29.64 19.19
N ALA A 870 22.52 29.42 18.71
CA ALA A 870 22.27 28.75 17.44
C ALA A 870 22.68 29.66 16.26
N LEU A 871 22.34 30.95 16.32
CA LEU A 871 22.79 31.96 15.36
C LEU A 871 24.33 32.05 15.29
N GLU A 872 25.02 32.05 16.44
CA GLU A 872 26.49 32.11 16.49
C GLU A 872 27.16 30.86 15.88
N THR A 873 26.46 29.73 15.91
CA THR A 873 26.90 28.48 15.27
C THR A 873 26.60 28.45 13.77
N VAL A 874 25.43 28.97 13.36
CA VAL A 874 24.93 28.92 11.97
C VAL A 874 25.44 30.09 11.12
N GLY A 875 25.86 31.18 11.76
CA GLY A 875 26.26 32.43 11.13
C GLY A 875 25.08 33.36 10.81
N PRO A 876 25.35 34.66 10.58
CA PRO A 876 24.33 35.69 10.38
C PRO A 876 23.49 35.50 9.10
N TYR A 877 22.50 36.36 8.88
CA TYR A 877 21.76 36.39 7.62
C TYR A 877 22.71 36.78 6.48
N ARG A 878 22.71 36.03 5.37
CA ARG A 878 23.57 36.31 4.21
C ARG A 878 22.98 37.44 3.39
N GLU A 879 23.72 38.55 3.30
CA GLU A 879 23.23 39.81 2.72
C GLU A 879 22.89 39.70 1.22
N GLN A 880 23.58 38.85 0.47
CA GLN A 880 23.41 38.71 -0.98
C GLN A 880 22.04 38.17 -1.43
N TYR A 881 21.31 37.46 -0.55
CA TYR A 881 20.05 36.79 -0.91
C TYR A 881 18.80 37.65 -0.75
N GLY A 882 18.93 38.86 -0.19
CA GLY A 882 17.85 39.85 -0.12
C GLY A 882 16.54 39.28 0.43
N VAL A 883 15.50 39.24 -0.40
CA VAL A 883 14.14 38.75 -0.06
C VAL A 883 14.06 37.24 0.24
N LEU A 884 15.12 36.47 0.00
CA LEU A 884 15.21 35.04 0.35
C LEU A 884 16.16 34.76 1.53
N GLY A 885 16.68 35.81 2.17
CA GLY A 885 17.65 35.64 3.26
C GLY A 885 17.07 34.96 4.50
N ASP A 886 15.77 35.08 4.74
CA ASP A 886 15.04 34.32 5.75
C ASP A 886 15.00 32.83 5.43
N TRP A 887 14.67 32.48 4.19
CA TRP A 887 14.62 31.10 3.74
C TRP A 887 16.00 30.43 3.78
N ASP A 888 17.06 31.10 3.33
CA ASP A 888 18.46 30.67 3.51
C ASP A 888 18.78 30.42 4.99
N PHE A 889 18.44 31.37 5.86
CA PHE A 889 18.70 31.24 7.29
C PHE A 889 17.95 30.06 7.91
N HIS A 890 16.66 29.87 7.57
CA HIS A 890 15.87 28.74 8.05
C HIS A 890 16.46 27.40 7.60
N LEU A 891 16.92 27.29 6.34
CA LEU A 891 17.57 26.08 5.82
C LEU A 891 18.89 25.78 6.55
N ARG A 892 19.72 26.80 6.79
CA ARG A 892 20.98 26.63 7.54
C ARG A 892 20.74 26.29 9.00
N MET A 893 19.73 26.88 9.63
CA MET A 893 19.28 26.55 10.98
C MET A 893 18.84 25.08 11.04
N LEU A 894 17.91 24.66 10.17
CA LEU A 894 17.35 23.30 10.18
C LEU A 894 18.37 22.21 9.82
N ARG A 895 19.48 22.57 9.14
CA ARG A 895 20.61 21.68 8.88
C ARG A 895 21.45 21.37 10.13
N ARG A 896 21.47 22.27 11.11
CA ARG A 896 22.31 22.14 12.32
C ARG A 896 21.50 21.90 13.60
N PHE A 897 20.27 22.38 13.63
CA PHE A 897 19.39 22.35 14.78
C PHE A 897 17.95 22.10 14.35
N ASN A 898 17.17 21.43 15.19
CA ASN A 898 15.72 21.33 15.02
C ASN A 898 15.05 22.69 15.23
N ILE A 899 13.93 22.89 14.53
CA ILE A 899 12.98 23.97 14.73
C ILE A 899 11.64 23.34 15.11
N ASP A 900 11.19 23.58 16.33
CA ASP A 900 9.90 23.07 16.79
C ASP A 900 8.75 23.93 16.25
N VAL A 901 7.54 23.37 16.26
CA VAL A 901 6.33 24.07 15.85
C VAL A 901 5.30 24.09 16.97
N ILE A 902 4.81 25.28 17.33
CA ILE A 902 3.64 25.47 18.18
C ILE A 902 2.42 25.63 17.25
N PRO A 903 1.47 24.68 17.24
CA PRO A 903 0.30 24.71 16.35
C PRO A 903 -0.79 25.67 16.85
N GLU A 904 -0.41 26.92 17.13
CA GLU A 904 -1.29 28.01 17.57
C GLU A 904 -1.01 29.24 16.69
N PRO A 905 -2.04 29.93 16.15
CA PRO A 905 -1.86 31.09 15.30
C PRO A 905 -1.52 32.33 16.14
N LEU A 906 -0.25 32.47 16.49
CA LEU A 906 0.24 33.51 17.42
C LEU A 906 0.91 34.69 16.71
N ALA A 907 1.21 34.57 15.42
CA ALA A 907 1.75 35.65 14.61
C ALA A 907 0.75 36.08 13.53
N ASN A 908 0.67 37.38 13.26
CA ASN A 908 -0.24 37.96 12.28
C ASN A 908 0.60 38.50 11.12
N TYR A 909 0.55 37.80 10.00
CA TYR A 909 1.29 38.07 8.76
C TYR A 909 0.41 38.86 7.78
N HIS A 910 0.70 40.14 7.55
CA HIS A 910 -0.21 41.03 6.83
C HIS A 910 0.14 41.17 5.35
N HIS A 911 -0.86 40.99 4.47
CA HIS A 911 -0.74 41.13 3.03
C HIS A 911 -1.61 42.27 2.49
N ARG A 912 -1.01 43.22 1.79
CA ARG A 912 -1.71 44.36 1.17
C ARG A 912 -2.12 44.06 -0.28
N THR A 913 -3.34 44.42 -0.66
CA THR A 913 -3.89 44.19 -2.01
C THR A 913 -3.23 45.06 -3.10
N ASN A 914 -3.25 44.61 -4.36
CA ASN A 914 -2.52 45.21 -5.51
C ASN A 914 -2.89 46.67 -5.88
N THR A 915 -3.86 47.29 -5.20
CA THR A 915 -4.26 48.69 -5.40
C THR A 915 -3.43 49.69 -4.58
N THR A 916 -2.61 49.22 -3.62
CA THR A 916 -1.75 50.09 -2.81
C THR A 916 -0.43 50.37 -3.54
N THR A 917 -0.21 51.61 -4.00
CA THR A 917 1.04 52.05 -4.67
C THR A 917 1.92 52.88 -3.74
N GLY A 918 3.25 52.78 -3.87
CA GLY A 918 4.23 53.55 -3.07
C GLY A 918 4.94 52.76 -1.97
N ALA A 919 5.44 53.44 -0.92
CA ALA A 919 6.21 52.83 0.18
C ALA A 919 5.43 51.73 0.94
N TYR A 920 4.11 51.71 0.82
CA TYR A 920 3.16 50.79 1.43
C TYR A 920 2.75 49.61 0.53
N GLY A 921 3.54 49.21 -0.47
CA GLY A 921 3.34 47.96 -1.23
C GLY A 921 4.02 46.73 -0.60
N ASN A 922 3.46 45.53 -0.78
CA ASN A 922 4.07 44.26 -0.34
C ASN A 922 5.30 43.92 -1.21
N SER A 923 6.39 43.43 -0.60
CA SER A 923 7.52 42.86 -1.34
C SER A 923 7.15 41.57 -2.09
N VAL A 924 6.21 40.78 -1.55
CA VAL A 924 5.77 39.46 -2.08
C VAL A 924 5.08 39.55 -3.44
N HIS A 925 4.33 40.63 -3.73
CA HIS A 925 3.58 40.77 -4.99
C HIS A 925 4.27 41.68 -6.02
N ALA A 926 5.06 42.67 -5.59
CA ALA A 926 5.73 43.62 -6.47
C ALA A 926 6.99 43.06 -7.17
N GLN A 927 7.49 41.87 -6.77
CA GLN A 927 8.83 41.39 -7.17
C GLN A 927 8.91 39.90 -7.57
N ASN A 928 7.83 39.29 -8.08
CA ASN A 928 7.81 37.89 -8.51
C ASN A 928 8.95 37.48 -9.47
N SER A 929 9.43 38.38 -10.32
CA SER A 929 10.58 38.14 -11.21
C SER A 929 11.92 38.11 -10.47
N ILE A 930 12.07 38.92 -9.41
CA ILE A 930 13.28 38.98 -8.58
C ILE A 930 13.34 37.78 -7.63
N HIS A 931 12.22 37.33 -7.05
CA HIS A 931 12.17 36.10 -6.24
C HIS A 931 12.60 34.88 -7.06
N ARG A 932 12.14 34.75 -8.32
CA ARG A 932 12.57 33.65 -9.21
C ARG A 932 14.05 33.75 -9.59
N ALA A 933 14.54 34.95 -9.89
CA ALA A 933 15.95 35.17 -10.24
C ALA A 933 16.88 34.87 -9.04
N LYS A 934 16.54 35.38 -7.84
CA LYS A 934 17.30 35.14 -6.61
C LYS A 934 17.23 33.70 -6.13
N ARG A 935 16.10 33.01 -6.34
CA ARG A 935 15.98 31.57 -6.10
C ARG A 935 16.92 30.77 -7.00
N THR A 936 17.00 31.15 -8.27
CA THR A 936 17.91 30.51 -9.24
C THR A 936 19.38 30.76 -8.87
N GLU A 937 19.73 31.97 -8.43
CA GLU A 937 21.07 32.32 -7.92
C GLU A 937 21.43 31.48 -6.69
N PHE A 938 20.55 31.42 -5.69
CA PHE A 938 20.71 30.63 -4.49
C PHE A 938 20.91 29.13 -4.77
N ILE A 939 20.05 28.53 -5.62
CA ILE A 939 20.18 27.11 -6.01
C ILE A 939 21.50 26.86 -6.76
N ASN A 940 21.89 27.78 -7.65
CA ASN A 940 23.14 27.65 -8.39
C ASN A 940 24.36 27.76 -7.47
N ASP A 941 24.34 28.64 -6.48
CA ASP A 941 25.43 28.76 -5.49
C ASP A 941 25.58 27.47 -4.69
N LEU A 942 24.45 26.89 -4.24
CA LEU A 942 24.42 25.60 -3.54
C LEU A 942 24.92 24.43 -4.39
N ILE A 943 24.64 24.43 -5.70
CA ILE A 943 25.17 23.41 -6.62
C ILE A 943 26.68 23.61 -6.85
N ARG A 944 27.17 24.86 -6.84
CA ARG A 944 28.56 25.21 -7.19
C ARG A 944 29.54 25.12 -6.03
N GLY A 945 29.09 24.94 -4.79
CA GLY A 945 29.98 24.74 -3.66
C GLY A 945 30.71 26.01 -3.19
N GLN A 946 30.28 27.20 -3.61
CA GLN A 946 31.05 28.43 -3.35
C GLN A 946 30.69 29.02 -1.99
N GLY A 947 31.38 28.58 -0.93
CA GLY A 947 31.28 29.27 0.36
C GLY A 947 31.93 28.63 1.59
N GLU A 948 32.16 27.31 1.66
CA GLU A 948 32.79 26.67 2.83
C GLU A 948 33.27 25.24 2.47
N GLU A 949 34.39 24.82 3.07
CA GLU A 949 35.26 23.72 2.62
C GLU A 949 34.75 22.27 2.79
N GLU A 950 33.49 22.01 3.16
CA GLU A 950 33.00 20.63 3.33
C GLU A 950 31.59 20.38 2.74
N ALA A 951 31.58 19.66 1.60
CA ALA A 951 30.51 18.79 1.11
C ALA A 951 29.09 19.41 0.90
N GLU A 952 28.95 20.41 0.02
CA GLU A 952 27.64 21.01 -0.35
C GLU A 952 26.77 20.18 -1.32
N MET A 953 27.23 19.00 -1.76
CA MET A 953 26.50 18.17 -2.72
C MET A 953 25.15 17.65 -2.19
N SER A 954 24.90 17.68 -0.87
CA SER A 954 23.68 17.16 -0.25
C SER A 954 22.46 18.08 -0.31
N LEU A 955 22.62 19.40 -0.15
CA LEU A 955 21.49 20.34 -0.17
C LEU A 955 21.01 20.58 -1.61
N ALA A 956 21.94 20.62 -2.57
CA ALA A 956 21.64 20.63 -4.00
C ALA A 956 20.83 19.40 -4.46
N GLN A 957 21.16 18.21 -3.94
CA GLN A 957 20.41 16.98 -4.19
C GLN A 957 19.01 17.02 -3.59
N LEU A 958 18.87 17.50 -2.35
CA LEU A 958 17.56 17.67 -1.69
C LEU A 958 16.66 18.66 -2.44
N LEU A 959 17.22 19.79 -2.90
CA LEU A 959 16.50 20.78 -3.72
C LEU A 959 16.10 20.20 -5.09
N THR A 960 17.00 19.45 -5.74
CA THR A 960 16.69 18.76 -7.00
C THR A 960 15.58 17.73 -6.82
N MET A 961 15.58 17.01 -5.69
CA MET A 961 14.58 16.00 -5.36
C MET A 961 13.23 16.62 -5.00
N GLY A 962 13.22 17.73 -4.28
CA GLY A 962 12.04 18.55 -4.04
C GLY A 962 11.44 19.10 -5.35
N GLU A 963 12.28 19.51 -6.31
CA GLU A 963 11.82 19.90 -7.65
C GLU A 963 11.26 18.72 -8.45
N ILE A 964 11.89 17.54 -8.41
CA ILE A 964 11.35 16.34 -9.04
C ILE A 964 9.99 15.98 -8.42
N GLN A 965 9.85 16.03 -7.11
CA GLN A 965 8.57 15.81 -6.43
C GLN A 965 7.53 16.87 -6.80
N ASN A 966 7.90 18.15 -6.88
CA ASN A 966 7.00 19.21 -7.32
C ASN A 966 6.58 19.04 -8.78
N VAL A 967 7.48 18.63 -9.67
CA VAL A 967 7.16 18.34 -11.08
C VAL A 967 6.21 17.15 -11.16
N LEU A 968 6.47 16.08 -10.42
CA LEU A 968 5.59 14.90 -10.35
C LEU A 968 4.22 15.25 -9.77
N PHE A 969 4.18 16.07 -8.73
CA PHE A 969 2.93 16.52 -8.11
C PHE A 969 2.16 17.46 -9.02
N THR A 970 2.84 18.39 -9.70
CA THR A 970 2.23 19.29 -10.69
C THR A 970 1.72 18.52 -11.90
N GLN A 971 2.45 17.52 -12.39
CA GLN A 971 1.99 16.62 -13.44
C GLN A 971 0.77 15.82 -13.00
N GLN A 972 0.76 15.30 -11.77
CA GLN A 972 -0.43 14.64 -11.20
C GLN A 972 -1.62 15.59 -11.08
N GLN A 973 -1.39 16.84 -10.67
CA GLN A 973 -2.41 17.87 -10.53
C GLN A 973 -2.98 18.29 -11.90
N GLN A 974 -2.11 18.47 -12.90
CA GLN A 974 -2.50 18.78 -14.28
C GLN A 974 -3.26 17.61 -14.92
N GLU A 975 -2.86 16.37 -14.69
CA GLU A 975 -3.62 15.19 -15.11
C GLU A 975 -4.95 15.09 -14.37
N PHE A 976 -5.01 15.49 -13.09
CA PHE A 976 -6.25 15.54 -12.32
C PHE A 976 -7.21 16.61 -12.87
N GLU A 977 -6.72 17.82 -13.18
CA GLU A 977 -7.49 18.90 -13.79
C GLU A 977 -7.96 18.53 -15.21
N ARG A 978 -7.07 17.92 -16.01
CA ARG A 978 -7.39 17.41 -17.35
C ARG A 978 -8.47 16.33 -17.28
N LEU A 979 -8.39 15.40 -16.33
CA LEU A 979 -9.44 14.41 -16.08
C LEU A 979 -10.74 15.07 -15.61
N HIS A 980 -10.67 16.16 -14.85
CA HIS A 980 -11.84 16.91 -14.40
C HIS A 980 -12.54 17.63 -15.56
N GLU A 981 -11.80 18.28 -16.45
CA GLU A 981 -12.33 18.89 -17.68
C GLU A 981 -12.90 17.83 -18.63
N TYR A 982 -12.25 16.66 -18.73
CA TYR A 982 -12.73 15.55 -19.54
C TYR A 982 -14.06 14.99 -18.99
N VAL A 983 -14.19 14.84 -17.68
CA VAL A 983 -15.45 14.45 -17.02
C VAL A 983 -16.53 15.51 -17.25
N ALA A 984 -16.22 16.80 -17.11
CA ALA A 984 -17.17 17.89 -17.36
C ALA A 984 -17.67 17.91 -18.82
N THR A 985 -16.77 17.65 -19.77
CA THR A 985 -17.10 17.55 -21.20
C THR A 985 -18.01 16.35 -21.49
N ILE A 986 -17.74 15.19 -20.89
CA ILE A 986 -18.60 14.01 -20.99
C ILE A 986 -19.98 14.27 -20.35
N GLU A 987 -20.04 14.94 -19.21
CA GLU A 987 -21.31 15.30 -18.57
C GLU A 987 -22.14 16.26 -19.45
N GLN A 988 -21.48 17.20 -20.13
CA GLN A 988 -22.13 18.12 -21.06
C GLN A 988 -22.66 17.39 -22.31
N GLN A 989 -21.89 16.45 -22.86
CA GLN A 989 -22.32 15.58 -23.96
C GLN A 989 -23.47 14.66 -23.55
N ILE A 990 -23.44 14.08 -22.35
CA ILE A 990 -24.55 13.29 -21.79
C ILE A 990 -25.80 14.17 -21.63
N LYS A 991 -25.67 15.42 -21.17
CA LYS A 991 -26.79 16.37 -21.10
C LYS A 991 -27.39 16.68 -22.46
N GLN A 992 -26.55 16.91 -23.48
CA GLN A 992 -27.03 17.16 -24.86
C GLN A 992 -27.73 15.95 -25.46
N LEU A 993 -27.16 14.74 -25.29
CA LEU A 993 -27.77 13.49 -25.74
C LEU A 993 -29.08 13.18 -24.99
N SER A 994 -29.14 13.48 -23.70
CA SER A 994 -30.36 13.33 -22.88
C SER A 994 -31.44 14.33 -23.29
N ALA A 995 -31.07 15.57 -23.63
CA ALA A 995 -32.01 16.57 -24.15
C ALA A 995 -32.55 16.18 -25.54
N GLN A 996 -31.72 15.62 -26.42
CA GLN A 996 -32.15 15.08 -27.71
C GLN A 996 -33.05 13.84 -27.56
N ALA A 997 -32.74 12.96 -26.59
CA ALA A 997 -33.57 11.80 -26.28
C ALA A 997 -34.94 12.21 -25.69
N ASN A 998 -34.98 13.20 -24.79
CA ASN A 998 -36.21 13.75 -24.23
C ASN A 998 -37.03 14.51 -25.27
N GLY A 999 -36.40 15.22 -26.20
CA GLY A 999 -37.08 15.87 -27.33
C GLY A 999 -37.75 14.84 -28.27
N ASN A 1000 -37.09 13.71 -28.52
CA ASN A 1000 -37.66 12.61 -29.31
C ASN A 1000 -38.74 11.83 -28.55
N SER A 1001 -38.60 11.66 -27.23
CA SER A 1001 -39.60 11.02 -26.37
C SER A 1001 -40.85 11.89 -26.20
N ALA A 1002 -40.71 13.22 -26.11
CA ALA A 1002 -41.83 14.15 -26.10
C ALA A 1002 -42.60 14.11 -27.43
N ARG A 1003 -41.90 14.02 -28.57
CA ARG A 1003 -42.51 13.85 -29.90
C ARG A 1003 -43.28 12.53 -30.03
N LEU A 1004 -42.74 11.44 -29.48
CA LEU A 1004 -43.37 10.10 -29.44
C LEU A 1004 -44.57 10.03 -28.46
N GLN A 1005 -44.53 10.76 -27.34
CA GLN A 1005 -45.65 10.82 -26.38
C GLN A 1005 -46.83 11.65 -26.89
N THR A 1006 -46.62 12.72 -27.65
CA THR A 1006 -47.73 13.47 -28.29
C THR A 1006 -48.48 12.69 -29.37
N GLN A 1007 -47.89 11.64 -29.96
CA GLN A 1007 -48.59 10.79 -30.95
C GLN A 1007 -49.36 9.62 -30.33
N ASN A 1008 -49.08 9.24 -29.07
CA ASN A 1008 -49.71 8.09 -28.40
C ASN A 1008 -50.83 8.46 -27.41
N PHE A 1009 -51.14 9.75 -27.24
CA PHE A 1009 -52.17 10.23 -26.30
C PHE A 1009 -53.54 10.56 -26.94
N VAL A 1010 -53.84 10.01 -28.12
CA VAL A 1010 -55.22 10.01 -28.65
C VAL A 1010 -55.70 8.58 -28.82
N ARG A 1011 -56.05 7.93 -27.70
CA ARG A 1011 -57.21 7.01 -27.59
C ARG A 1011 -57.34 6.46 -26.17
N ASN A 1012 -58.50 6.74 -25.58
CA ASN A 1012 -59.18 6.04 -24.48
C ASN A 1012 -58.84 6.44 -23.03
N GLY A 1013 -59.57 7.44 -22.53
CA GLY A 1013 -60.63 7.22 -21.52
C GLY A 1013 -60.26 7.11 -20.03
N ASP A 1014 -60.50 8.23 -19.32
CA ASP A 1014 -61.02 8.41 -17.95
C ASP A 1014 -60.29 7.84 -16.71
N PHE A 1015 -59.87 8.75 -15.80
CA PHE A 1015 -60.47 8.96 -14.46
C PHE A 1015 -59.96 10.30 -13.86
N ARG A 1016 -60.88 11.12 -13.31
CA ARG A 1016 -60.63 12.40 -12.59
C ARG A 1016 -61.09 12.27 -11.13
N ILE A 1017 -60.38 12.91 -10.18
CA ILE A 1017 -60.96 13.43 -8.91
C ILE A 1017 -60.32 14.81 -8.60
N TRP A 1018 -61.15 15.75 -8.13
CA TRP A 1018 -60.93 17.20 -7.91
C TRP A 1018 -60.40 17.56 -6.49
N PRO A 1019 -59.87 18.78 -6.27
CA PRO A 1019 -59.44 19.29 -4.97
C PRO A 1019 -60.55 20.03 -4.20
N GLY A 1020 -60.46 20.06 -2.86
CA GLY A 1020 -61.32 20.86 -1.95
C GLY A 1020 -60.49 21.82 -1.08
N PRO A 1021 -61.11 22.86 -0.47
CA PRO A 1021 -60.54 24.22 -0.41
C PRO A 1021 -59.79 24.59 0.88
N SER A 1022 -59.02 25.67 0.74
CA SER A 1022 -58.19 26.38 1.74
C SER A 1022 -58.97 27.14 2.82
N GLU A 1023 -58.41 27.22 4.03
CA GLU A 1023 -58.62 28.36 4.94
C GLU A 1023 -57.28 28.98 5.35
N SER A 1024 -57.27 30.32 5.35
CA SER A 1024 -56.11 31.20 5.50
C SER A 1024 -55.95 31.71 6.93
N VAL A 1025 -54.72 31.75 7.44
CA VAL A 1025 -54.30 32.68 8.51
C VAL A 1025 -53.02 33.38 8.06
N LYS A 1026 -53.07 34.71 7.96
CA LYS A 1026 -51.92 35.59 7.77
C LYS A 1026 -51.36 35.96 9.14
N ASP A 1027 -50.06 35.81 9.38
CA ASP A 1027 -49.21 36.95 9.68
C ASP A 1027 -47.70 36.61 9.54
N THR A 1028 -46.94 37.69 9.48
CA THR A 1028 -45.62 38.00 8.93
C THR A 1028 -44.39 37.42 9.64
N THR A 1029 -43.45 36.83 8.86
CA THR A 1029 -41.99 37.10 8.78
C THR A 1029 -41.18 35.89 8.27
N ASN A 1030 -40.35 36.13 7.25
CA ASN A 1030 -39.15 35.41 6.75
C ASN A 1030 -39.19 33.89 6.37
N THR A 1031 -39.09 33.68 5.04
CA THR A 1031 -38.33 32.65 4.28
C THR A 1031 -38.35 31.17 4.71
N TYR A 1032 -39.17 30.35 4.03
CA TYR A 1032 -39.21 28.87 4.12
C TYR A 1032 -38.48 28.17 2.95
N ALA A 1033 -37.78 27.07 3.27
CA ALA A 1033 -37.45 25.99 2.35
C ALA A 1033 -38.62 24.98 2.32
N TYR A 1034 -38.97 24.45 1.14
CA TYR A 1034 -40.09 23.51 0.96
C TYR A 1034 -39.82 22.16 1.65
N SER A 1035 -40.65 21.77 2.64
CA SER A 1035 -40.84 20.39 3.09
C SER A 1035 -42.21 19.89 2.58
N GLU A 1036 -42.24 18.75 1.88
CA GLU A 1036 -43.48 18.05 1.59
C GLU A 1036 -43.87 17.22 2.81
N ILE A 1037 -44.92 17.64 3.52
CA ILE A 1037 -45.53 16.89 4.62
C ILE A 1037 -46.47 15.84 4.02
N CYS A 1038 -46.20 14.55 4.24
CA CYS A 1038 -47.19 13.51 3.97
C CYS A 1038 -48.25 13.50 5.09
N PRO A 1039 -49.55 13.28 4.80
CA PRO A 1039 -50.59 13.27 5.84
C PRO A 1039 -50.32 12.15 6.85
N GLY A 1040 -50.38 12.48 8.15
CA GLY A 1040 -50.16 11.53 9.25
C GLY A 1040 -51.20 10.42 9.30
N PHE A 1041 -50.75 9.20 9.66
CA PHE A 1041 -51.64 8.08 9.91
C PHE A 1041 -52.04 8.05 11.39
N VAL A 1042 -53.33 7.91 11.67
CA VAL A 1042 -53.87 7.73 13.02
C VAL A 1042 -54.12 6.23 13.22
N ILE A 1043 -53.46 5.63 14.22
CA ILE A 1043 -53.72 4.24 14.61
C ILE A 1043 -54.33 4.25 16.00
N CYS A 1044 -55.53 3.67 16.13
CA CYS A 1044 -56.17 3.45 17.42
C CYS A 1044 -55.64 2.16 18.04
N TYR A 1045 -55.10 2.25 19.25
CA TYR A 1045 -54.75 1.10 20.08
C TYR A 1045 -55.52 1.19 21.39
N ASP A 1046 -56.34 0.19 21.68
CA ASP A 1046 -57.11 0.03 22.92
C ASP A 1046 -57.91 1.30 23.34
N GLY A 1047 -58.58 1.92 22.37
CA GLY A 1047 -59.42 3.11 22.60
C GLY A 1047 -58.67 4.44 22.67
N HIS A 1048 -57.33 4.45 22.54
CA HIS A 1048 -56.52 5.66 22.47
C HIS A 1048 -56.00 5.92 21.05
N GLN A 1049 -56.15 7.16 20.57
CA GLN A 1049 -55.58 7.60 19.30
C GLN A 1049 -54.11 7.97 19.49
N VAL A 1050 -53.21 7.32 18.74
CA VAL A 1050 -51.81 7.73 18.64
C VAL A 1050 -51.57 8.29 17.24
N THR A 1051 -51.14 9.54 17.17
CA THR A 1051 -50.86 10.27 15.93
C THR A 1051 -49.36 10.25 15.66
N TYR A 1052 -48.95 9.77 14.49
CA TYR A 1052 -47.57 9.77 14.04
C TYR A 1052 -47.36 10.87 13.01
N GLU A 1053 -46.24 11.59 13.12
CA GLU A 1053 -45.79 12.54 12.10
C GLU A 1053 -44.57 11.94 11.38
N VAL A 1054 -44.67 11.82 10.06
CA VAL A 1054 -43.59 11.32 9.20
C VAL A 1054 -43.10 12.49 8.36
N GLU A 1055 -41.88 12.94 8.61
CA GLU A 1055 -41.29 14.07 7.91
C GLU A 1055 -40.10 13.61 7.07
N ARG A 1056 -40.11 13.93 5.78
CA ARG A 1056 -38.97 13.70 4.89
C ARG A 1056 -38.04 14.90 5.01
N ARG A 1057 -36.82 14.68 5.50
CA ARG A 1057 -35.84 15.76 5.70
C ARG A 1057 -34.59 15.53 4.85
N THR A 1058 -33.94 16.64 4.49
CA THR A 1058 -32.63 16.66 3.82
C THR A 1058 -31.58 17.02 4.88
N TRP A 1059 -30.48 16.26 4.94
CA TRP A 1059 -29.47 16.44 5.97
C TRP A 1059 -28.44 17.50 5.58
N ARG A 1060 -28.02 18.32 6.56
CA ARG A 1060 -26.81 19.17 6.51
C ARG A 1060 -26.09 18.99 7.84
N GLU A 1061 -24.83 18.58 7.81
CA GLU A 1061 -23.96 18.55 8.98
C GLU A 1061 -22.67 19.32 8.66
N ASN A 1062 -22.29 20.22 9.57
CA ASN A 1062 -20.95 20.80 9.71
C ASN A 1062 -20.19 21.12 8.40
N GLY A 1063 -20.77 21.97 7.55
CA GLY A 1063 -20.00 22.78 6.60
C GLY A 1063 -19.33 22.07 5.42
N LEU A 1064 -19.56 20.78 5.18
CA LEU A 1064 -19.05 20.06 4.00
C LEU A 1064 -20.21 19.63 3.08
N ASN A 1065 -20.22 20.18 1.85
CA ASN A 1065 -21.17 19.81 0.79
C ASN A 1065 -20.90 18.37 0.31
N LEU A 1066 -21.73 17.40 0.70
CA LEU A 1066 -21.79 16.11 0.02
C LEU A 1066 -22.70 16.24 -1.21
N SER A 1067 -22.15 15.98 -2.40
CA SER A 1067 -22.81 16.07 -3.71
C SER A 1067 -23.88 15.00 -3.99
N SER A 1068 -24.43 14.37 -2.95
CA SER A 1068 -25.59 13.48 -3.07
C SER A 1068 -26.58 13.75 -1.95
N GLY A 1069 -27.58 14.60 -2.22
CA GLY A 1069 -28.72 14.80 -1.32
C GLY A 1069 -29.46 13.49 -1.10
N LYS A 1070 -29.14 12.78 -0.01
CA LYS A 1070 -29.89 11.59 0.42
C LYS A 1070 -31.01 12.05 1.36
N ASN A 1071 -32.24 11.73 0.99
CA ASN A 1071 -33.43 11.94 1.81
C ASN A 1071 -33.44 10.95 2.98
N TYR A 1072 -33.87 11.36 4.18
CA TYR A 1072 -34.13 10.45 5.30
C TYR A 1072 -35.57 10.57 5.82
N LEU A 1073 -36.07 9.51 6.46
CA LEU A 1073 -37.35 9.52 7.17
C LEU A 1073 -37.11 9.86 8.65
N HIS A 1074 -37.81 10.89 9.14
CA HIS A 1074 -37.95 11.18 10.56
C HIS A 1074 -39.35 10.73 11.02
N ILE A 1075 -39.42 9.83 12.00
CA ILE A 1075 -40.70 9.33 12.55
C ILE A 1075 -40.75 9.70 14.03
N GLU A 1076 -41.60 10.67 14.36
CA GLU A 1076 -41.80 11.14 15.73
C GLU A 1076 -43.22 10.78 16.23
N ASN A 1077 -43.29 10.21 17.43
CA ASN A 1077 -44.56 9.97 18.12
C ASN A 1077 -44.91 11.19 18.99
N LYS A 1078 -46.04 11.86 18.72
CA LYS A 1078 -46.49 13.05 19.47
C LYS A 1078 -47.62 12.79 20.48
N GLY A 1079 -48.04 11.55 20.71
CA GLY A 1079 -49.16 11.22 21.62
C GLY A 1079 -48.75 10.54 22.94
N TYR A 1080 -49.10 11.14 24.09
CA TYR A 1080 -48.87 10.61 25.44
C TYR A 1080 -50.17 10.12 26.11
N THR A 1081 -50.11 8.99 26.83
CA THR A 1081 -50.69 8.82 28.18
C THR A 1081 -49.82 7.86 29.02
N LYS A 1082 -49.83 8.08 30.35
CA LYS A 1082 -48.94 7.51 31.38
C LYS A 1082 -48.62 6.00 31.24
N GLY A 1083 -47.32 5.69 31.17
CA GLY A 1083 -46.76 4.35 31.39
C GLY A 1083 -46.10 3.67 30.18
N GLY A 1084 -46.26 4.19 28.96
CA GLY A 1084 -45.65 3.66 27.74
C GLY A 1084 -44.32 4.31 27.37
N SER A 1085 -43.42 3.53 26.77
CA SER A 1085 -42.08 3.98 26.33
C SER A 1085 -42.17 4.87 25.08
N TRP A 1086 -41.55 6.05 25.08
CA TRP A 1086 -41.39 6.87 23.88
C TRP A 1086 -40.27 6.29 22.99
N PHE A 1087 -40.40 6.45 21.66
CA PHE A 1087 -39.32 6.14 20.71
C PHE A 1087 -39.21 7.19 19.61
N ASN A 1088 -38.00 7.42 19.11
CA ASN A 1088 -37.71 8.24 17.94
C ASN A 1088 -36.76 7.46 17.02
N LEU A 1089 -37.18 7.20 15.77
CA LEU A 1089 -36.40 6.45 14.79
C LEU A 1089 -36.01 7.37 13.63
N GLU A 1090 -34.72 7.54 13.44
CA GLU A 1090 -34.15 8.26 12.31
C GLU A 1090 -33.42 7.24 11.42
N CYS A 1091 -33.83 7.12 10.15
CA CYS A 1091 -33.29 6.11 9.25
C CYS A 1091 -33.10 6.67 7.83
N ALA A 1092 -31.90 6.52 7.27
CA ALA A 1092 -31.63 6.67 5.85
C ALA A 1092 -32.01 5.37 5.12
N PHE A 1093 -32.61 5.47 3.93
CA PHE A 1093 -33.17 4.34 3.19
C PHE A 1093 -32.20 3.14 3.14
N PRO A 1094 -32.67 1.90 3.43
CA PRO A 1094 -31.83 0.72 3.39
C PRO A 1094 -31.35 0.43 1.95
N GLU A 1095 -30.04 0.25 1.79
CA GLU A 1095 -29.42 -0.24 0.56
C GLU A 1095 -29.12 -1.73 0.70
N VAL A 1096 -29.46 -2.55 -0.31
CA VAL A 1096 -29.01 -3.95 -0.37
C VAL A 1096 -27.51 -3.93 -0.68
N ALA A 1097 -26.69 -4.27 0.33
CA ALA A 1097 -25.24 -4.17 0.24
C ALA A 1097 -24.62 -5.35 -0.52
N SER A 1098 -25.17 -6.56 -0.37
CA SER A 1098 -24.76 -7.76 -1.11
C SER A 1098 -25.80 -8.89 -1.07
N LEU A 1099 -25.69 -9.81 -2.03
CA LEU A 1099 -26.45 -11.08 -2.10
C LEU A 1099 -25.44 -12.22 -2.20
N SER A 1100 -25.34 -13.08 -1.18
CA SER A 1100 -24.46 -14.26 -1.21
C SER A 1100 -25.20 -15.48 -0.64
N GLY A 1101 -25.15 -16.63 -1.32
CA GLY A 1101 -25.90 -17.83 -0.89
C GLY A 1101 -27.41 -17.58 -0.76
N ASN A 1102 -28.03 -18.08 0.33
CA ASN A 1102 -29.43 -17.84 0.72
C ASN A 1102 -29.55 -16.62 1.65
N THR A 1103 -28.73 -15.59 1.43
CA THR A 1103 -28.53 -14.52 2.42
C THR A 1103 -28.45 -13.16 1.74
N ILE A 1104 -29.27 -12.22 2.23
CA ILE A 1104 -29.36 -10.84 1.76
C ILE A 1104 -28.77 -9.95 2.85
N VAL A 1105 -27.76 -9.17 2.52
CA VAL A 1105 -27.17 -8.21 3.45
C VAL A 1105 -27.74 -6.84 3.14
N ILE A 1106 -28.40 -6.23 4.12
CA ILE A 1106 -29.01 -4.91 4.02
C ILE A 1106 -28.22 -3.96 4.92
N SER A 1107 -27.84 -2.80 4.38
CA SER A 1107 -27.14 -1.75 5.09
C SER A 1107 -27.99 -0.48 5.13
N ALA A 1108 -28.22 0.07 6.31
CA ALA A 1108 -28.96 1.31 6.53
C ALA A 1108 -28.22 2.16 7.56
N ILE A 1109 -28.26 3.49 7.44
CA ILE A 1109 -27.76 4.37 8.50
C ILE A 1109 -28.96 4.72 9.37
N CYS A 1110 -28.95 4.29 10.63
CA CYS A 1110 -30.08 4.52 11.52
C CYS A 1110 -29.65 4.82 12.96
N ARG A 1111 -30.56 5.46 13.70
CA ARG A 1111 -30.47 5.69 15.15
C ARG A 1111 -31.85 5.50 15.77
N LEU A 1112 -31.92 4.71 16.84
CA LEU A 1112 -33.13 4.53 17.64
C LEU A 1112 -32.95 5.18 19.02
N LYS A 1113 -33.71 6.22 19.32
CA LYS A 1113 -33.82 6.78 20.67
C LYS A 1113 -35.04 6.16 21.36
N SER A 1114 -34.82 5.08 22.10
CA SER A 1114 -35.82 4.33 22.87
C SER A 1114 -35.15 3.69 24.10
N PRO A 1115 -35.89 3.40 25.19
CA PRO A 1115 -35.38 2.58 26.29
C PRO A 1115 -34.88 1.20 25.81
N GLN A 1116 -35.53 0.66 24.78
CA GLN A 1116 -35.18 -0.62 24.14
C GLN A 1116 -34.35 -0.38 22.88
N ASN A 1117 -33.25 -1.09 22.74
CA ASN A 1117 -32.29 -0.97 21.65
C ASN A 1117 -32.50 -2.04 20.56
N TRP A 1118 -33.74 -2.40 20.26
CA TRP A 1118 -34.05 -3.40 19.23
C TRP A 1118 -35.41 -3.18 18.56
N PHE A 1119 -35.61 -3.75 17.36
CA PHE A 1119 -36.91 -3.89 16.68
C PHE A 1119 -36.97 -5.24 15.94
N THR A 1120 -38.10 -5.57 15.34
CA THR A 1120 -38.23 -6.76 14.48
C THR A 1120 -38.49 -6.37 13.03
N VAL A 1121 -37.85 -7.09 12.10
CA VAL A 1121 -38.02 -6.88 10.67
C VAL A 1121 -38.49 -8.16 10.00
N GLY A 1122 -39.59 -8.06 9.27
CA GLY A 1122 -40.07 -9.08 8.35
C GLY A 1122 -40.31 -8.46 6.99
N GLY A 1123 -40.86 -9.23 6.05
CA GLY A 1123 -41.29 -8.64 4.79
C GLY A 1123 -41.86 -9.66 3.81
N ARG A 1124 -42.26 -9.15 2.65
CA ARG A 1124 -42.95 -9.90 1.60
C ARG A 1124 -42.44 -9.48 0.22
N PHE A 1125 -42.31 -10.45 -0.67
CA PHE A 1125 -42.07 -10.23 -2.09
C PHE A 1125 -43.36 -10.35 -2.86
N GLU A 1126 -43.60 -9.42 -3.80
CA GLU A 1126 -44.69 -9.53 -4.77
C GLU A 1126 -44.11 -9.99 -6.10
N LEU A 1127 -44.39 -11.24 -6.48
CA LEU A 1127 -43.93 -11.81 -7.74
C LEU A 1127 -44.76 -11.25 -8.90
N GLY A 1128 -44.20 -11.21 -10.11
CA GLY A 1128 -44.87 -10.64 -11.30
C GLY A 1128 -46.21 -11.29 -11.70
N ASN A 1129 -46.63 -12.37 -11.03
CA ASN A 1129 -47.94 -13.01 -11.18
C ASN A 1129 -48.93 -12.68 -10.04
N GLY A 1130 -48.62 -11.70 -9.18
CA GLY A 1130 -49.45 -11.29 -8.03
C GLY A 1130 -49.34 -12.20 -6.80
N ARG A 1131 -48.50 -13.25 -6.83
CA ARG A 1131 -48.30 -14.14 -5.69
C ARG A 1131 -47.35 -13.50 -4.69
N GLN A 1132 -47.77 -13.41 -3.43
CA GLN A 1132 -46.95 -12.89 -2.33
C GLN A 1132 -46.20 -13.99 -1.59
N VAL A 1133 -44.92 -13.76 -1.29
CA VAL A 1133 -44.11 -14.69 -0.51
C VAL A 1133 -43.44 -13.94 0.64
N SER A 1134 -43.78 -14.28 1.89
CA SER A 1134 -43.23 -13.65 3.09
C SER A 1134 -41.98 -14.36 3.61
N TRP A 1135 -41.13 -13.63 4.34
CA TRP A 1135 -40.08 -14.21 5.17
C TRP A 1135 -40.33 -13.94 6.66
N ALA A 1136 -39.72 -14.78 7.50
CA ALA A 1136 -39.91 -14.76 8.95
C ALA A 1136 -39.34 -13.48 9.59
N GLU A 1137 -40.00 -13.01 10.65
CA GLU A 1137 -39.57 -11.86 11.43
C GLU A 1137 -38.25 -12.15 12.15
N GLN A 1138 -37.32 -11.19 12.10
CA GLN A 1138 -36.02 -11.27 12.76
C GLN A 1138 -35.84 -10.10 13.72
N VAL A 1139 -35.34 -10.39 14.92
CA VAL A 1139 -35.01 -9.36 15.92
C VAL A 1139 -33.66 -8.73 15.55
N VAL A 1140 -33.64 -7.41 15.67
CA VAL A 1140 -32.59 -6.53 15.20
C VAL A 1140 -32.19 -5.62 16.36
N ALA A 1141 -30.93 -5.63 16.78
CA ALA A 1141 -30.42 -4.70 17.77
C ALA A 1141 -29.87 -3.43 17.09
N VAL A 1142 -30.14 -2.26 17.66
CA VAL A 1142 -29.80 -0.94 17.11
C VAL A 1142 -28.97 -0.13 18.11
N PRO A 1143 -27.84 0.45 17.71
CA PRO A 1143 -27.06 1.37 18.54
C PRO A 1143 -27.86 2.65 18.89
N ARG A 1144 -27.53 3.27 20.02
CA ARG A 1144 -28.14 4.55 20.45
C ARG A 1144 -27.58 5.77 19.70
N GLU A 1145 -26.48 5.58 18.96
CA GLU A 1145 -25.81 6.60 18.14
C GLU A 1145 -26.02 6.35 16.65
N PHE A 1146 -25.78 7.38 15.81
CA PHE A 1146 -25.88 7.24 14.36
C PHE A 1146 -24.78 6.32 13.85
N ALA A 1147 -25.15 5.12 13.42
CA ALA A 1147 -24.20 4.16 12.88
C ALA A 1147 -24.73 3.57 11.57
N ARG A 1148 -23.80 3.24 10.67
CA ARG A 1148 -24.12 2.41 9.51
C ARG A 1148 -24.35 0.98 10.01
N TRP A 1149 -25.61 0.59 10.01
CA TRP A 1149 -26.05 -0.70 10.48
C TRP A 1149 -26.18 -1.66 9.31
N THR A 1150 -25.57 -2.83 9.41
CA THR A 1150 -25.62 -3.86 8.38
C THR A 1150 -26.15 -5.14 9.00
N PHE A 1151 -27.22 -5.70 8.43
CA PHE A 1151 -27.84 -6.91 8.93
C PHE A 1151 -28.16 -7.88 7.81
N THR A 1152 -28.32 -9.13 8.20
CA THR A 1152 -28.23 -10.26 7.30
C THR A 1152 -29.51 -11.07 7.37
N ILE A 1153 -30.32 -11.02 6.33
CA ILE A 1153 -31.58 -11.77 6.22
C ILE A 1153 -31.30 -13.11 5.52
N LYS A 1154 -31.60 -14.22 6.19
CA LYS A 1154 -31.64 -15.54 5.55
C LYS A 1154 -32.95 -15.67 4.77
N CYS A 1155 -32.84 -15.81 3.45
CA CYS A 1155 -33.96 -15.81 2.52
C CYS A 1155 -33.92 -17.10 1.67
N PRO A 1156 -35.02 -17.87 1.57
CA PRO A 1156 -35.08 -19.07 0.72
C PRO A 1156 -34.76 -18.79 -0.76
N ALA A 1157 -34.17 -19.77 -1.46
CA ALA A 1157 -33.69 -19.64 -2.84
C ALA A 1157 -34.74 -19.07 -3.84
N VAL A 1158 -36.01 -19.41 -3.67
CA VAL A 1158 -37.12 -18.94 -4.53
C VAL A 1158 -37.34 -17.42 -4.43
N GLN A 1159 -37.13 -16.85 -3.24
CA GLN A 1159 -37.27 -15.41 -3.00
C GLN A 1159 -36.04 -14.62 -3.49
N LYS A 1160 -34.86 -15.26 -3.52
CA LYS A 1160 -33.64 -14.72 -4.12
C LYS A 1160 -33.79 -14.54 -5.64
N GLU A 1161 -34.27 -15.55 -6.36
CA GLU A 1161 -34.51 -15.45 -7.80
C GLU A 1161 -35.47 -14.30 -8.14
N ALA A 1162 -36.44 -14.02 -7.26
CA ALA A 1162 -37.37 -12.93 -7.47
C ALA A 1162 -36.72 -11.54 -7.44
N LEU A 1163 -35.82 -11.30 -6.49
CA LEU A 1163 -34.99 -10.09 -6.41
C LEU A 1163 -34.04 -9.97 -7.61
N GLN A 1164 -33.44 -11.08 -8.05
CA GLN A 1164 -32.54 -11.11 -9.21
C GLN A 1164 -33.26 -10.77 -10.52
N ARG A 1165 -34.57 -11.02 -10.60
CA ARG A 1165 -35.44 -10.67 -11.74
C ARG A 1165 -36.08 -9.27 -11.62
N GLY A 1166 -35.74 -8.50 -10.58
CA GLY A 1166 -36.21 -7.12 -10.39
C GLY A 1166 -37.63 -7.00 -9.83
N HIS A 1167 -38.16 -8.03 -9.15
CA HIS A 1167 -39.45 -7.94 -8.47
C HIS A 1167 -39.38 -7.09 -7.19
N GLN A 1168 -40.48 -6.41 -6.84
CA GLN A 1168 -40.53 -5.48 -5.72
C GLN A 1168 -40.59 -6.21 -4.37
N ALA A 1169 -39.81 -5.70 -3.40
CA ALA A 1169 -39.75 -6.20 -2.04
C ALA A 1169 -40.37 -5.16 -1.09
N ARG A 1170 -41.35 -5.58 -0.29
CA ARG A 1170 -41.93 -4.74 0.77
C ARG A 1170 -41.43 -5.20 2.13
N PHE A 1171 -40.95 -4.25 2.92
CA PHE A 1171 -40.42 -4.52 4.26
C PHE A 1171 -41.48 -4.15 5.30
N ILE A 1172 -41.56 -4.96 6.35
CA ILE A 1172 -42.45 -4.75 7.47
C ILE A 1172 -41.59 -4.57 8.70
N ILE A 1173 -41.64 -3.38 9.27
CA ILE A 1173 -40.91 -3.06 10.48
C ILE A 1173 -41.90 -3.07 11.64
N LYS A 1174 -41.60 -3.87 12.65
CA LYS A 1174 -42.38 -3.98 13.88
C LYS A 1174 -41.53 -3.49 15.03
N LEU A 1175 -41.98 -2.38 15.62
CA LEU A 1175 -41.35 -1.83 16.81
C LEU A 1175 -41.86 -2.58 18.05
N PRO A 1176 -41.07 -2.65 19.14
CA PRO A 1176 -41.34 -3.54 20.28
C PRO A 1176 -42.71 -3.42 20.96
N HIS A 1177 -43.42 -2.30 20.78
CA HIS A 1177 -44.71 -2.02 21.43
C HIS A 1177 -45.84 -1.56 20.47
N ASN A 1178 -45.66 -1.65 19.15
CA ASN A 1178 -46.58 -1.07 18.16
C ASN A 1178 -47.00 -2.04 17.04
N GLN A 1179 -48.11 -1.72 16.36
CA GLN A 1179 -48.55 -2.39 15.14
C GLN A 1179 -47.50 -2.28 14.01
N PRO A 1180 -47.37 -3.29 13.12
CA PRO A 1180 -46.47 -3.25 11.97
C PRO A 1180 -46.78 -2.06 11.05
N PHE A 1181 -45.74 -1.39 10.56
CA PHE A 1181 -45.87 -0.48 9.43
C PHE A 1181 -45.08 -1.02 8.23
N GLU A 1182 -45.67 -0.89 7.05
CA GLU A 1182 -45.08 -1.35 5.79
C GLU A 1182 -44.28 -0.21 5.15
N LEU A 1183 -43.04 -0.50 4.77
CA LEU A 1183 -42.17 0.41 4.04
C LEU A 1183 -42.00 -0.15 2.61
N ASP A 1184 -42.47 0.61 1.62
CA ASP A 1184 -42.33 0.25 0.21
C ASP A 1184 -40.99 0.77 -0.33
N LEU A 1185 -40.12 -0.15 -0.75
CA LEU A 1185 -38.85 0.19 -1.39
C LEU A 1185 -39.02 0.22 -2.91
N ALA A 1186 -39.92 1.07 -3.39
CA ALA A 1186 -40.22 1.18 -4.82
C ALA A 1186 -39.03 1.65 -5.67
N ASP A 1187 -37.97 2.20 -5.06
CA ASP A 1187 -36.81 2.78 -5.75
C ASP A 1187 -35.49 1.97 -5.64
N VAL A 1188 -35.51 0.77 -5.05
CA VAL A 1188 -34.29 -0.07 -4.95
C VAL A 1188 -34.20 -1.01 -6.17
N GLN A 1189 -33.54 -0.55 -7.24
CA GLN A 1189 -33.12 -1.46 -8.32
C GLN A 1189 -31.95 -2.34 -7.83
N VAL A 1190 -32.19 -3.64 -7.68
CA VAL A 1190 -31.15 -4.63 -7.38
C VAL A 1190 -30.33 -4.90 -8.64
N GLU A 1191 -29.17 -4.26 -8.75
CA GLU A 1191 -28.16 -4.65 -9.74
C GLU A 1191 -27.34 -5.82 -9.21
N LEU A 1192 -27.49 -7.01 -9.83
CA LEU A 1192 -26.49 -8.07 -9.74
C LEU A 1192 -25.26 -7.66 -10.57
N GLY A 1193 -24.44 -6.78 -10.00
CA GLY A 1193 -23.04 -6.71 -10.36
C GLY A 1193 -22.31 -7.78 -9.57
N ILE A 1194 -21.72 -8.76 -10.26
CA ILE A 1194 -20.64 -9.58 -9.69
C ILE A 1194 -19.60 -8.57 -9.18
N ARG A 1195 -19.58 -8.37 -7.86
CA ARG A 1195 -18.47 -7.74 -7.17
C ARG A 1195 -17.45 -8.85 -6.95
N PRO A 1196 -16.20 -8.73 -7.43
CA PRO A 1196 -15.11 -9.39 -6.74
C PRO A 1196 -15.18 -8.93 -5.28
N THR A 1197 -15.11 -9.89 -4.37
CA THR A 1197 -14.98 -9.67 -2.94
C THR A 1197 -13.73 -8.84 -2.68
N GLU A 1198 -13.89 -7.53 -2.50
CA GLU A 1198 -12.85 -6.66 -1.94
C GLU A 1198 -13.03 -6.55 -0.43
N PHE A 1199 -11.88 -6.71 0.21
CA PHE A 1199 -11.62 -6.78 1.63
C PHE A 1199 -12.03 -5.51 2.36
N MET A 1200 -12.52 -5.67 3.60
CA MET A 1200 -12.44 -4.59 4.57
C MET A 1200 -11.01 -4.53 5.09
N TYR A 1201 -10.22 -3.54 4.65
CA TYR A 1201 -9.07 -3.03 5.40
C TYR A 1201 -8.93 -1.52 5.16
N ASN A 1202 -8.84 -0.79 6.27
CA ASN A 1202 -8.56 0.64 6.49
C ASN A 1202 -8.54 1.60 5.28
N GLY A 1203 -9.44 2.59 5.34
CA GLY A 1203 -9.71 3.55 4.27
C GLY A 1203 -8.49 4.23 3.66
N LYS A 1204 -8.32 4.01 2.35
CA LYS A 1204 -7.80 4.93 1.31
C LYS A 1204 -8.04 4.25 -0.05
N PHE A 1205 -8.96 4.77 -0.86
CA PHE A 1205 -9.21 4.24 -2.22
C PHE A 1205 -8.07 4.61 -3.17
N SER A 1206 -7.57 3.65 -3.93
CA SER A 1206 -6.55 3.84 -4.96
C SER A 1206 -7.14 4.46 -6.25
N PHE A 1207 -6.29 5.00 -7.12
CA PHE A 1207 -6.66 5.67 -8.37
C PHE A 1207 -7.32 4.71 -9.40
N GLN A 1208 -6.89 3.44 -9.45
CA GLN A 1208 -7.41 2.42 -10.36
C GLN A 1208 -8.89 2.07 -10.07
N GLU A 1209 -9.29 2.09 -8.80
CA GLU A 1209 -10.66 1.76 -8.37
C GLU A 1209 -11.67 2.84 -8.80
N ARG A 1210 -11.28 4.12 -8.77
CA ARG A 1210 -12.13 5.24 -9.18
C ARG A 1210 -12.30 5.31 -10.70
N ALA A 1211 -11.23 5.07 -11.46
CA ALA A 1211 -11.28 5.01 -12.92
C ALA A 1211 -12.14 3.85 -13.44
N SER A 1212 -12.06 2.68 -12.80
CA SER A 1212 -12.89 1.50 -13.11
C SER A 1212 -14.39 1.78 -12.92
N MET A 1213 -14.74 2.59 -11.92
CA MET A 1213 -16.11 2.98 -11.60
C MET A 1213 -16.72 3.93 -12.65
N VAL A 1214 -15.92 4.86 -13.18
CA VAL A 1214 -16.31 5.81 -14.25
C VAL A 1214 -16.46 5.09 -15.59
N LEU A 1215 -15.52 4.22 -15.96
CA LEU A 1215 -15.58 3.39 -17.18
C LEU A 1215 -16.78 2.41 -17.17
N LYS A 1216 -17.15 1.88 -16.01
CA LYS A 1216 -18.36 1.04 -15.85
C LYS A 1216 -19.66 1.82 -16.05
N LYS A 1217 -19.72 3.09 -15.63
CA LYS A 1217 -20.86 3.99 -15.89
C LYS A 1217 -21.02 4.29 -17.39
N ALA A 1218 -19.92 4.55 -18.10
CA ALA A 1218 -19.93 4.79 -19.54
C ALA A 1218 -20.37 3.55 -20.36
N LYS A 1219 -19.86 2.35 -20.01
CA LYS A 1219 -20.28 1.08 -20.65
C LYS A 1219 -21.77 0.74 -20.43
N ARG A 1220 -22.35 1.11 -19.29
CA ARG A 1220 -23.78 0.92 -18.98
C ARG A 1220 -24.70 1.79 -19.84
N SER A 1221 -24.34 3.05 -20.05
CA SER A 1221 -25.10 3.97 -20.93
C SER A 1221 -25.09 3.50 -22.38
N TRP A 1222 -23.95 2.93 -22.84
CA TRP A 1222 -23.82 2.41 -24.20
C TRP A 1222 -24.58 1.10 -24.45
N LYS A 1223 -24.65 0.18 -23.46
CA LYS A 1223 -25.45 -1.06 -23.56
C LYS A 1223 -26.97 -0.80 -23.60
N ARG A 1224 -27.47 0.24 -22.93
CA ARG A 1224 -28.90 0.63 -23.00
C ARG A 1224 -29.34 1.12 -24.39
N LEU A 1225 -28.46 1.80 -25.12
CA LEU A 1225 -28.74 2.29 -26.48
C LEU A 1225 -28.80 1.16 -27.53
N ARG A 1226 -28.11 0.04 -27.30
CA ARG A 1226 -28.05 -1.09 -28.23
C ARG A 1226 -29.17 -2.12 -28.07
N ALA A 1227 -29.90 -2.10 -26.93
CA ALA A 1227 -30.84 -3.15 -26.54
C ALA A 1227 -32.30 -2.94 -27.02
N ASN A 1228 -32.58 -1.89 -27.79
CA ASN A 1228 -33.93 -1.59 -28.32
C ASN A 1228 -33.92 -1.58 -29.86
N PRO A 1229 -34.13 -2.73 -30.54
CA PRO A 1229 -34.35 -2.75 -31.98
C PRO A 1229 -35.85 -2.50 -32.24
N LEU A 1230 -36.23 -1.25 -32.55
CA LEU A 1230 -37.54 -0.98 -33.15
C LEU A 1230 -37.44 -1.18 -34.66
N SER A 1231 -38.27 -2.10 -35.14
CA SER A 1231 -38.39 -2.57 -36.52
C SER A 1231 -39.00 -1.53 -37.48
N SER A 1232 -38.56 -1.61 -38.74
CA SER A 1232 -39.24 -1.26 -40.00
C SER A 1232 -39.71 0.18 -40.22
N ASN A 1233 -38.84 1.03 -40.79
CA ASN A 1233 -38.98 1.52 -42.18
C ASN A 1233 -37.80 2.42 -42.56
N GLY A 1234 -37.38 2.31 -43.82
CA GLY A 1234 -36.05 2.69 -44.29
C GLY A 1234 -35.78 4.19 -44.50
N ALA A 1235 -34.48 4.42 -44.73
CA ALA A 1235 -33.84 5.61 -45.27
C ALA A 1235 -33.92 6.90 -44.46
N VAL A 1236 -32.77 7.24 -43.86
CA VAL A 1236 -32.04 8.52 -43.93
C VAL A 1236 -31.22 8.62 -42.64
N TYR A 1237 -29.92 8.35 -42.73
CA TYR A 1237 -28.79 8.92 -41.99
C TYR A 1237 -27.55 8.08 -42.36
N LYS A 1238 -27.16 8.19 -43.64
CA LYS A 1238 -25.74 8.12 -44.01
C LYS A 1238 -25.10 9.40 -43.45
N ASN A 1239 -23.88 9.29 -42.94
CA ASN A 1239 -23.00 10.38 -42.47
C ASN A 1239 -23.30 10.94 -41.08
N VAL A 1240 -22.90 10.22 -40.04
CA VAL A 1240 -22.30 10.82 -38.86
C VAL A 1240 -21.14 9.91 -38.43
N ASP A 1241 -19.97 10.15 -39.02
CA ASP A 1241 -18.70 9.76 -38.42
C ASP A 1241 -18.54 10.56 -37.13
N ILE A 1242 -18.50 9.87 -35.99
CA ILE A 1242 -17.93 10.44 -34.76
C ILE A 1242 -16.67 9.62 -34.50
N GLU A 1243 -15.55 10.21 -34.93
CA GLU A 1243 -14.20 9.85 -34.52
C GLU A 1243 -14.14 9.81 -32.99
N TYR A 1244 -13.93 8.62 -32.43
CA TYR A 1244 -13.46 8.50 -31.05
C TYR A 1244 -11.97 8.84 -31.03
N THR A 1245 -11.64 10.09 -30.75
CA THR A 1245 -10.28 10.48 -30.36
C THR A 1245 -10.05 10.08 -28.91
N SER A 1246 -9.35 8.97 -28.78
CA SER A 1246 -8.53 8.59 -27.63
C SER A 1246 -7.40 9.62 -27.43
N GLN A 1247 -7.43 10.34 -26.31
CA GLN A 1247 -6.23 10.71 -25.56
C GLN A 1247 -6.52 10.50 -24.09
#